data_AF-A0AA88U2T0-F1
#
_entry.id   AF-A0AA88U2T0-F1
#
_cell.length_a   1.000
_cell.length_b   1.000
_cell.length_c   1.000
_cell.angle_alpha   90.00
_cell.angle_beta   90.00
_cell.angle_gamma   90.00
#
_symmetry.space_group_name_H-M   'P 1'
#
loop_
_entity.id
_entity.type
_entity.pdbx_description
1 polymer ?
#
loop_
_entity_poly.entity_id
_entity_poly.type
_entity_poly.pdbx_seq_one_letter_code
_entity_poly.pdbx_strand_id
1 'polypeptide(L)'
;MDFCSSIEKLTNLSSLFVYSAAEHEILDLQSLSSAPQFLRTLELGGRLEKLPHWIPYLHSLVTLWLCYSQLGDDPLQSLEALPNLELLGFLQAYEGESLTFKAGGFQRLKVLWLRRLKGLRSLTMEDGAMPHLEEIYFHNCKLVDELPLGIQHLTNLQFLRLDDMPDKLTMPLQVQGVRSERCSVRENSKFSFHIDSFERRVIEINGRSGSCNTVTEIGKLTRLRRLGITKLRSKDGMDFCSSIEKLTNLSSLFVYSAAEHEILDLQSLSSAPQFLRTLELGGRLEKLPHWIPYLHSLVTLWLCYSQLGDDPLQSLEALPNLELLGFLQAYEGESLTFKAGGFQRLKVLWLRRLKGLRSLTMEDGAMPHLEEIYFHNCKLVDELPLGIQHLTNLQFLRLDDMPDKLTMPLQVQGVRSERCSVRENSKFSFHIDSFERRVIEINGRSGSCNTVTEIGKLTRLRRLGITKLRSKDGMDFCSSIEKLTNLSSLFVYSAAEHEILDLQSLSSAPQFLRTLELGGRLEKLPHWIPYLHSLVTLWLCYSQLGDDPLQSLEALPNLELLGFLQAYEGESLTFKAGGFQRLKVLWLRRLKGLRSLTMEDGAMPHLEEIYFHNCKLVDELPLGIQHLTNLQFLRLDDMPDKLTMPLQVQ
;
A
#
# COMPACT_ATOMS: atom_id res chain seq x y z
N MET A 1 15.28 -35.50 -1.22
CA MET A 1 14.19 -35.55 -2.21
C MET A 1 13.38 -34.31 -1.98
N ASP A 2 13.53 -33.39 -2.92
CA ASP A 2 13.80 -31.99 -2.61
C ASP A 2 12.57 -31.14 -2.87
N PHE A 3 12.49 -29.97 -2.22
CA PHE A 3 11.57 -28.85 -2.51
C PHE A 3 11.11 -28.78 -3.98
N CYS A 4 12.08 -28.92 -4.88
CA CYS A 4 11.90 -28.90 -6.32
C CYS A 4 10.93 -29.97 -6.88
N SER A 5 10.95 -31.20 -6.33
CA SER A 5 10.09 -32.31 -6.77
C SER A 5 8.60 -32.11 -6.49
N SER A 6 8.26 -31.25 -5.51
CA SER A 6 6.87 -30.90 -5.20
C SER A 6 6.35 -29.81 -6.12
N ILE A 7 7.20 -28.83 -6.47
CA ILE A 7 6.87 -27.81 -7.47
C ILE A 7 6.64 -28.45 -8.84
N GLU A 8 7.41 -29.48 -9.20
CA GLU A 8 7.22 -30.24 -10.45
C GLU A 8 5.83 -30.84 -10.61
N LYS A 9 5.17 -31.19 -9.49
CA LYS A 9 3.81 -31.74 -9.49
C LYS A 9 2.72 -30.67 -9.67
N LEU A 10 3.06 -29.38 -9.47
CA LEU A 10 2.13 -28.26 -9.60
C LEU A 10 2.01 -27.83 -11.07
N THR A 11 1.37 -28.67 -11.86
CA THR A 11 1.27 -28.51 -13.32
C THR A 11 0.48 -27.28 -13.78
N ASN A 12 -0.36 -26.68 -12.93
CA ASN A 12 -1.17 -25.50 -13.27
C ASN A 12 -0.60 -24.17 -12.75
N LEU A 13 0.61 -24.18 -12.17
CA LEU A 13 1.20 -22.99 -11.56
C LEU A 13 1.54 -21.92 -12.60
N SER A 14 0.88 -20.76 -12.52
CA SER A 14 1.13 -19.62 -13.40
C SER A 14 2.11 -18.61 -12.80
N SER A 15 2.18 -18.54 -11.47
CA SER A 15 2.98 -17.55 -10.76
C SER A 15 3.69 -18.17 -9.55
N LEU A 16 5.00 -17.96 -9.47
CA LEU A 16 5.86 -18.50 -8.41
C LEU A 16 6.73 -17.39 -7.83
N PHE A 17 6.66 -17.23 -6.50
CA PHE A 17 7.46 -16.27 -5.74
C PHE A 17 8.20 -17.02 -4.64
N VAL A 18 9.52 -16.93 -4.63
CA VAL A 18 10.36 -17.61 -3.63
C VAL A 18 11.38 -16.64 -3.08
N TYR A 19 11.34 -16.38 -1.78
CA TYR A 19 12.29 -15.51 -1.09
C TYR A 19 12.97 -16.23 0.07
N SER A 20 14.30 -16.15 0.13
CA SER A 20 15.10 -16.59 1.27
C SER A 20 14.76 -15.78 2.53
N ALA A 21 15.11 -16.33 3.70
CA ALA A 21 14.91 -15.66 4.99
C ALA A 21 15.84 -14.45 5.20
N ALA A 22 17.05 -14.50 4.63
CA ALA A 22 17.97 -13.36 4.56
C ALA A 22 18.55 -13.13 3.17
N GLU A 23 18.90 -11.87 2.85
CA GLU A 23 19.48 -11.47 1.54
C GLU A 23 20.81 -12.17 1.20
N HIS A 24 21.51 -12.74 2.19
CA HIS A 24 22.80 -13.41 2.02
C HIS A 24 22.70 -14.95 1.96
N GLU A 25 21.53 -15.51 2.25
CA GLU A 25 21.31 -16.95 2.25
C GLU A 25 21.16 -17.47 0.82
N ILE A 26 21.75 -18.63 0.58
CA ILE A 26 21.77 -19.27 -0.73
C ILE A 26 20.40 -19.90 -0.99
N LEU A 27 19.77 -19.45 -2.07
CA LEU A 27 18.55 -20.03 -2.58
C LEU A 27 18.92 -21.12 -3.61
N ASP A 28 19.05 -22.38 -3.17
CA ASP A 28 19.38 -23.48 -4.06
C ASP A 28 18.14 -24.04 -4.77
N LEU A 29 17.95 -23.62 -6.02
CA LEU A 29 16.90 -24.10 -6.93
C LEU A 29 17.47 -24.93 -8.08
N GLN A 30 18.72 -25.40 -7.97
CA GLN A 30 19.37 -26.15 -9.04
C GLN A 30 18.88 -27.61 -9.14
N SER A 31 18.23 -28.14 -8.10
CA SER A 31 17.75 -29.52 -8.06
C SER A 31 16.41 -29.75 -8.79
N LEU A 32 15.83 -28.73 -9.41
CA LEU A 32 14.61 -28.85 -10.22
C LEU A 32 14.92 -29.49 -11.56
N SER A 33 14.41 -30.70 -11.77
CA SER A 33 14.68 -31.54 -12.94
C SER A 33 13.78 -31.20 -14.14
N SER A 34 12.60 -30.62 -13.89
CA SER A 34 11.69 -30.16 -14.95
C SER A 34 11.02 -28.82 -14.61
N ALA A 35 11.09 -27.86 -15.54
CA ALA A 35 10.55 -26.51 -15.36
C ALA A 35 9.00 -26.50 -15.38
N PRO A 36 8.31 -25.70 -14.55
CA PRO A 36 6.86 -25.54 -14.64
C PRO A 36 6.49 -24.84 -15.94
N GLN A 37 6.01 -25.59 -16.94
CA GLN A 37 5.91 -25.12 -18.33
C GLN A 37 4.87 -23.99 -18.53
N PHE A 38 3.91 -23.86 -17.62
CA PHE A 38 2.85 -22.85 -17.67
C PHE A 38 3.16 -21.57 -16.88
N LEU A 39 4.36 -21.49 -16.29
CA LEU A 39 4.76 -20.34 -15.49
C LEU A 39 4.87 -19.08 -16.35
N ARG A 40 4.07 -18.07 -16.01
CA ARG A 40 4.06 -16.74 -16.64
C ARG A 40 4.82 -15.71 -15.81
N THR A 41 4.83 -15.86 -14.49
CA THR A 41 5.52 -14.95 -13.57
C THR A 41 6.44 -15.73 -12.65
N LEU A 42 7.71 -15.32 -12.60
CA LEU A 42 8.71 -15.86 -11.69
C LEU A 42 9.40 -14.72 -10.95
N GLU A 43 9.41 -14.80 -9.63
CA GLU A 43 10.21 -13.92 -8.79
C GLU A 43 11.04 -14.71 -7.79
N LEU A 44 12.36 -14.48 -7.83
CA LEU A 44 13.33 -15.13 -6.96
C LEU A 44 14.05 -14.08 -6.13
N GLY A 45 13.95 -14.20 -4.81
CA GLY A 45 14.60 -13.35 -3.82
C GLY A 45 15.60 -14.11 -2.97
N GLY A 46 16.85 -13.66 -2.93
CA GLY A 46 17.91 -14.32 -2.16
C GLY A 46 19.11 -14.66 -3.04
N ARG A 47 20.20 -15.11 -2.43
CA ARG A 47 21.49 -15.31 -3.13
C ARG A 47 21.40 -16.50 -4.07
N LEU A 48 21.45 -16.26 -5.38
CA LEU A 48 21.58 -17.26 -6.43
C LEU A 48 23.03 -17.26 -6.90
N GLU A 49 23.86 -18.20 -6.44
CA GLU A 49 25.26 -18.26 -6.89
C GLU A 49 25.37 -18.39 -8.41
N LYS A 50 24.38 -19.04 -9.04
CA LYS A 50 24.18 -19.13 -10.49
C LYS A 50 22.69 -19.10 -10.81
N LEU A 51 22.37 -18.61 -12.01
CA LEU A 51 21.01 -18.70 -12.54
C LEU A 51 20.60 -20.18 -12.64
N PRO A 52 19.41 -20.57 -12.13
CA PRO A 52 18.92 -21.94 -12.27
C PRO A 52 18.83 -22.41 -13.72
N HIS A 53 19.39 -23.59 -14.00
CA HIS A 53 19.57 -24.12 -15.36
C HIS A 53 18.25 -24.34 -16.12
N TRP A 54 17.13 -24.44 -15.40
CA TRP A 54 15.79 -24.66 -15.97
C TRP A 54 15.09 -23.36 -16.39
N ILE A 55 15.49 -22.18 -15.89
CA ILE A 55 14.84 -20.89 -16.22
C ILE A 55 14.81 -20.61 -17.73
N PRO A 56 15.90 -20.82 -18.50
CA PRO A 56 15.90 -20.57 -19.95
C PRO A 56 14.87 -21.39 -20.75
N TYR A 57 14.36 -22.48 -20.17
CA TYR A 57 13.38 -23.37 -20.81
C TYR A 57 11.92 -22.99 -20.49
N LEU A 58 11.69 -21.90 -19.75
CA LEU A 58 10.34 -21.40 -19.46
C LEU A 58 9.74 -20.65 -20.64
N HIS A 59 9.27 -21.37 -21.64
CA HIS A 59 8.72 -20.78 -22.85
C HIS A 59 7.48 -19.90 -22.62
N SER A 60 6.73 -20.11 -21.55
CA SER A 60 5.53 -19.30 -21.21
C SER A 60 5.84 -18.06 -20.37
N LEU A 61 7.09 -17.84 -19.95
CA LEU A 61 7.44 -16.78 -19.01
C LEU A 61 7.27 -15.40 -19.65
N VAL A 62 6.52 -14.54 -18.97
CA VAL A 62 6.23 -13.16 -19.35
C VAL A 62 6.98 -12.19 -18.44
N THR A 63 7.07 -12.51 -17.15
CA THR A 63 7.64 -11.64 -16.13
C THR A 63 8.70 -12.38 -15.33
N LEU A 64 9.90 -11.81 -15.26
CA LEU A 64 10.99 -12.32 -14.43
C LEU A 64 11.54 -11.23 -13.52
N TRP A 65 11.56 -11.50 -12.22
CA TRP A 65 12.24 -10.69 -11.21
C TRP A 65 13.33 -11.50 -10.52
N LEU A 66 14.55 -10.95 -10.52
CA LEU A 66 15.67 -11.44 -9.73
C LEU A 66 16.00 -10.39 -8.68
N CYS A 67 15.90 -10.80 -7.42
CA CYS A 67 16.04 -9.96 -6.25
C CYS A 67 17.17 -10.54 -5.36
N TYR A 68 18.15 -9.73 -4.98
CA TYR A 68 19.23 -10.11 -4.05
C TYR A 68 20.10 -11.31 -4.51
N SER A 69 20.08 -11.62 -5.80
CA SER A 69 20.68 -12.82 -6.39
C SER A 69 22.21 -12.88 -6.39
N GLN A 70 22.94 -11.77 -6.24
CA GLN A 70 24.42 -11.73 -6.27
C GLN A 70 25.07 -12.48 -7.46
N LEU A 71 24.43 -12.45 -8.63
CA LEU A 71 24.94 -13.11 -9.83
C LEU A 71 26.25 -12.44 -10.27
N GLY A 72 27.32 -13.22 -10.40
CA GLY A 72 28.62 -12.74 -10.87
C GLY A 72 28.76 -12.75 -12.40
N ASP A 73 28.29 -13.81 -13.04
CA ASP A 73 28.29 -13.95 -14.51
C ASP A 73 27.09 -13.21 -15.13
N ASP A 74 27.21 -12.77 -16.37
CA ASP A 74 26.13 -12.10 -17.11
C ASP A 74 24.93 -13.06 -17.32
N PRO A 75 23.79 -12.86 -16.62
CA PRO A 75 22.66 -13.76 -16.71
C PRO A 75 21.90 -13.60 -18.04
N LEU A 76 22.13 -12.53 -18.78
CA LEU A 76 21.39 -12.21 -20.00
C LEU A 76 21.63 -13.24 -21.11
N GLN A 77 22.81 -13.87 -21.17
CA GLN A 77 23.10 -14.93 -22.14
C GLN A 77 22.14 -16.12 -22.04
N SER A 78 21.62 -16.39 -20.84
CA SER A 78 20.66 -17.47 -20.61
C SER A 78 19.22 -17.00 -20.78
N LEU A 79 18.95 -15.72 -20.52
CA LEU A 79 17.61 -15.12 -20.55
C LEU A 79 17.20 -14.62 -21.94
N GLU A 80 18.17 -14.33 -22.83
CA GLU A 80 17.93 -13.79 -24.18
C GLU A 80 17.09 -14.71 -25.07
N ALA A 81 17.09 -16.02 -24.76
CA ALA A 81 16.34 -17.06 -25.49
C ALA A 81 14.86 -17.17 -25.09
N LEU A 82 14.40 -16.45 -24.06
CA LEU A 82 13.02 -16.52 -23.59
C LEU A 82 12.06 -15.83 -24.59
N PRO A 83 11.15 -16.59 -25.24
CA PRO A 83 10.42 -16.08 -26.40
C PRO A 83 9.27 -15.12 -26.04
N ASN A 84 8.77 -15.18 -24.81
CA ASN A 84 7.59 -14.46 -24.35
C ASN A 84 7.86 -13.41 -23.26
N LEU A 85 9.13 -13.18 -22.92
CA LEU A 85 9.49 -12.29 -21.82
C LEU A 85 9.18 -10.83 -22.19
N GLU A 86 8.26 -10.22 -21.46
CA GLU A 86 7.85 -8.82 -21.62
C GLU A 86 8.42 -7.90 -20.53
N LEU A 87 8.66 -8.43 -19.32
CA LEU A 87 9.24 -7.70 -18.20
C LEU A 87 10.43 -8.44 -17.61
N LEU A 88 11.56 -7.73 -17.49
CA LEU A 88 12.76 -8.21 -16.80
C LEU A 88 13.19 -7.21 -15.74
N GLY A 89 13.30 -7.68 -14.50
CA GLY A 89 13.70 -6.85 -13.38
C GLY A 89 14.85 -7.43 -12.56
N PHE A 90 15.83 -6.57 -12.27
CA PHE A 90 16.93 -6.85 -11.36
C PHE A 90 16.89 -5.87 -10.19
N LEU A 91 16.83 -6.41 -8.97
CA LEU A 91 16.96 -5.65 -7.73
C LEU A 91 18.13 -6.22 -6.92
N GLN A 92 19.25 -5.52 -6.86
CA GLN A 92 20.46 -5.99 -6.14
C GLN A 92 20.86 -7.42 -6.56
N ALA A 93 20.62 -7.77 -7.82
CA ALA A 93 20.71 -9.15 -8.28
C ALA A 93 21.99 -9.48 -9.05
N TYR A 94 22.76 -8.47 -9.45
CA TYR A 94 23.97 -8.61 -10.25
C TYR A 94 25.14 -7.86 -9.59
N GLU A 95 26.27 -8.55 -9.44
CA GLU A 95 27.51 -8.03 -8.84
C GLU A 95 28.64 -7.83 -9.86
N GLY A 96 28.51 -8.34 -11.07
CA GLY A 96 29.51 -8.15 -12.12
C GLY A 96 29.56 -6.71 -12.66
N GLU A 97 30.52 -6.46 -13.54
CA GLU A 97 30.84 -5.09 -14.02
C GLU A 97 30.09 -4.68 -15.29
N SER A 98 29.64 -5.65 -16.11
CA SER A 98 29.06 -5.36 -17.42
C SER A 98 27.93 -6.30 -17.80
N LEU A 99 26.80 -5.75 -18.26
CA LEU A 99 25.69 -6.50 -18.85
C LEU A 99 25.62 -6.25 -20.35
N THR A 100 25.45 -7.32 -21.14
CA THR A 100 25.40 -7.25 -22.60
C THR A 100 24.07 -7.77 -23.14
N PHE A 101 23.31 -6.90 -23.80
CA PHE A 101 22.13 -7.27 -24.57
C PHE A 101 22.53 -7.48 -26.03
N LYS A 102 22.51 -8.73 -26.49
CA LYS A 102 22.93 -9.09 -27.84
C LYS A 102 21.87 -8.80 -28.89
N ALA A 103 22.32 -8.65 -30.13
CA ALA A 103 21.47 -8.51 -31.30
C ALA A 103 20.53 -9.72 -31.42
N GLY A 104 19.23 -9.47 -31.64
CA GLY A 104 18.22 -10.54 -31.74
C GLY A 104 17.75 -11.12 -30.40
N GLY A 105 18.33 -10.72 -29.26
CA GLY A 105 17.85 -11.08 -27.92
C GLY A 105 16.57 -10.32 -27.53
N PHE A 106 15.78 -10.90 -26.62
CA PHE A 106 14.66 -10.24 -25.94
C PHE A 106 13.61 -9.62 -26.89
N GLN A 107 13.14 -10.40 -27.85
CA GLN A 107 12.26 -9.95 -28.94
C GLN A 107 10.84 -9.52 -28.52
N ARG A 108 10.46 -9.66 -27.25
CA ARG A 108 9.16 -9.19 -26.73
C ARG A 108 9.27 -8.29 -25.51
N LEU A 109 10.49 -7.96 -25.09
CA LEU A 109 10.71 -7.19 -23.88
C LEU A 109 10.20 -5.76 -24.05
N LYS A 110 9.30 -5.34 -23.16
CA LYS A 110 8.69 -4.01 -23.10
C LYS A 110 9.21 -3.20 -21.92
N VAL A 111 9.54 -3.85 -20.81
CA VAL A 111 9.91 -3.18 -19.57
C VAL A 111 11.20 -3.77 -18.99
N LEU A 112 12.18 -2.90 -18.72
CA LEU A 112 13.45 -3.27 -18.08
C LEU A 112 13.68 -2.48 -16.79
N TRP A 113 13.87 -3.20 -15.68
CA TRP A 113 14.19 -2.62 -14.37
C TRP A 113 15.60 -2.99 -13.93
N LEU A 114 16.44 -1.99 -13.67
CA LEU A 114 17.80 -2.13 -13.17
C LEU A 114 17.95 -1.31 -11.88
N ARG A 115 17.88 -2.00 -10.75
CA ARG A 115 17.84 -1.37 -9.42
C ARG A 115 18.98 -1.88 -8.53
N ARG A 116 19.72 -0.95 -7.91
CA ARG A 116 20.76 -1.22 -6.91
C ARG A 116 21.86 -2.18 -7.41
N LEU A 117 22.26 -2.05 -8.68
CA LEU A 117 23.34 -2.84 -9.28
C LEU A 117 24.69 -2.19 -8.95
N LYS A 118 25.23 -2.52 -7.76
CA LYS A 118 26.38 -1.82 -7.17
C LYS A 118 27.68 -1.98 -7.96
N GLY A 119 27.86 -3.13 -8.64
CA GLY A 119 29.06 -3.42 -9.44
C GLY A 119 29.00 -2.96 -10.89
N LEU A 120 27.80 -2.67 -11.41
CA LEU A 120 27.57 -2.40 -12.83
C LEU A 120 28.22 -1.08 -13.26
N ARG A 121 29.23 -1.17 -14.13
CA ARG A 121 29.97 -0.04 -14.71
C ARG A 121 29.52 0.28 -16.13
N SER A 122 29.27 -0.75 -16.92
CA SER A 122 28.91 -0.61 -18.33
C SER A 122 27.69 -1.44 -18.70
N LEU A 123 26.88 -0.88 -19.58
CA LEU A 123 25.75 -1.57 -20.19
C LEU A 123 25.97 -1.51 -21.70
N THR A 124 26.00 -2.67 -22.35
CA THR A 124 26.15 -2.77 -23.81
C THR A 124 24.84 -3.23 -24.42
N MET A 125 24.37 -2.50 -25.43
CA MET A 125 23.21 -2.87 -26.23
C MET A 125 23.65 -2.94 -27.68
N GLU A 126 23.67 -4.14 -28.24
CA GLU A 126 23.95 -4.35 -29.66
C GLU A 126 22.75 -3.96 -30.52
N ASP A 127 23.01 -3.58 -31.77
CA ASP A 127 21.96 -3.19 -32.71
C ASP A 127 20.97 -4.34 -32.93
N GLY A 128 19.68 -4.04 -32.72
CA GLY A 128 18.61 -5.05 -32.85
C GLY A 128 18.30 -5.82 -31.55
N ALA A 129 18.91 -5.47 -30.42
CA ALA A 129 18.47 -5.94 -29.10
C ALA A 129 17.15 -5.26 -28.67
N MET A 130 16.22 -6.02 -28.08
CA MET A 130 14.98 -5.49 -27.46
C MET A 130 14.18 -4.49 -28.33
N PRO A 131 13.79 -4.84 -29.57
CA PRO A 131 13.18 -3.90 -30.53
C PRO A 131 11.84 -3.31 -30.08
N HIS A 132 11.17 -3.93 -29.10
CA HIS A 132 9.86 -3.52 -28.59
C HIS A 132 9.92 -2.87 -27.21
N LEU A 133 11.11 -2.46 -26.75
CA LEU A 133 11.27 -1.87 -25.42
C LEU A 133 10.55 -0.52 -25.31
N GLU A 134 9.65 -0.40 -24.34
CA GLU A 134 8.82 0.78 -24.08
C GLU A 134 9.28 1.56 -22.85
N GLU A 135 9.78 0.86 -21.82
CA GLU A 135 10.12 1.48 -20.54
C GLU A 135 11.45 0.95 -19.98
N ILE A 136 12.30 1.88 -19.55
CA ILE A 136 13.56 1.57 -18.85
C ILE A 136 13.62 2.34 -17.53
N TYR A 137 13.91 1.61 -16.46
CA TYR A 137 14.07 2.14 -15.12
C TYR A 137 15.46 1.85 -14.58
N PHE A 138 16.23 2.91 -14.34
CA PHE A 138 17.46 2.85 -13.56
C PHE A 138 17.21 3.46 -12.19
N HIS A 139 17.60 2.73 -11.14
CA HIS A 139 17.53 3.24 -9.79
C HIS A 139 18.79 2.83 -9.00
N ASN A 140 19.53 3.80 -8.46
CA ASN A 140 20.70 3.56 -7.60
C ASN A 140 21.77 2.68 -8.28
N CYS A 141 22.13 3.00 -9.52
CA CYS A 141 23.23 2.37 -10.27
C CYS A 141 24.41 3.35 -10.36
N LYS A 142 25.19 3.45 -9.27
CA LYS A 142 26.13 4.54 -9.02
C LYS A 142 27.42 4.51 -9.83
N LEU A 143 27.76 3.38 -10.44
CA LEU A 143 28.99 3.20 -11.22
C LEU A 143 28.78 3.29 -12.74
N VAL A 144 27.52 3.46 -13.20
CA VAL A 144 27.21 3.62 -14.61
C VAL A 144 27.47 5.06 -15.01
N ASP A 145 28.65 5.32 -15.58
CA ASP A 145 29.08 6.66 -15.98
C ASP A 145 28.51 7.08 -17.35
N GLU A 146 28.17 6.11 -18.22
CA GLU A 146 27.65 6.35 -19.56
C GLU A 146 26.51 5.38 -19.89
N LEU A 147 25.45 5.88 -20.53
CA LEU A 147 24.38 5.04 -21.07
C LEU A 147 24.79 4.47 -22.44
N PRO A 148 24.36 3.22 -22.80
CA PRO A 148 24.74 2.59 -24.05
C PRO A 148 24.32 3.42 -25.27
N LEU A 149 25.22 3.54 -26.24
CA LEU A 149 24.90 4.15 -27.54
C LEU A 149 23.68 3.48 -28.20
N GLY A 150 23.52 2.17 -28.03
CA GLY A 150 22.40 1.39 -28.56
C GLY A 150 21.00 1.86 -28.14
N ILE A 151 20.86 2.65 -27.06
CA ILE A 151 19.58 3.27 -26.67
C ILE A 151 19.01 4.16 -27.78
N GLN A 152 19.87 4.76 -28.60
CA GLN A 152 19.44 5.59 -29.73
C GLN A 152 18.66 4.81 -30.80
N HIS A 153 18.82 3.48 -30.84
CA HIS A 153 18.16 2.59 -31.80
C HIS A 153 16.81 2.04 -31.29
N LEU A 154 16.42 2.36 -30.04
CA LEU A 154 15.15 1.97 -29.45
C LEU A 154 14.02 2.89 -29.92
N THR A 155 13.32 2.47 -30.98
CA THR A 155 12.28 3.27 -31.64
C THR A 155 10.94 3.34 -30.88
N ASN A 156 10.69 2.39 -29.97
CA ASN A 156 9.45 2.28 -29.21
C ASN A 156 9.54 2.82 -27.77
N LEU A 157 10.70 3.36 -27.36
CA LEU A 157 10.94 3.80 -25.99
C LEU A 157 10.06 5.00 -25.65
N GLN A 158 9.12 4.81 -24.74
CA GLN A 158 8.18 5.84 -24.27
C GLN A 158 8.66 6.47 -22.96
N PHE A 159 9.36 5.70 -22.13
CA PHE A 159 9.70 6.09 -20.77
C PHE A 159 11.14 5.71 -20.42
N LEU A 160 11.91 6.70 -19.94
CA LEU A 160 13.24 6.50 -19.38
C LEU A 160 13.32 7.21 -18.03
N ARG A 161 13.43 6.43 -16.95
CA ARG A 161 13.57 6.95 -15.59
C ARG A 161 14.94 6.65 -15.03
N LEU A 162 15.59 7.70 -14.54
CA LEU A 162 16.93 7.67 -14.00
C LEU A 162 16.89 8.23 -12.57
N ASP A 163 16.85 7.36 -11.56
CA ASP A 163 16.80 7.74 -10.15
C ASP A 163 18.11 7.38 -9.43
N ASP A 164 18.63 8.26 -8.57
CA ASP A 164 19.87 8.05 -7.78
C ASP A 164 21.09 7.59 -8.64
N MET A 165 21.24 8.19 -9.82
CA MET A 165 22.35 7.98 -10.78
C MET A 165 23.53 8.93 -10.51
N PRO A 166 24.76 8.63 -10.95
CA PRO A 166 25.93 9.48 -10.70
C PRO A 166 25.79 10.87 -11.36
N ASP A 167 26.28 11.91 -10.66
CA ASP A 167 26.17 13.31 -11.09
C ASP A 167 26.87 13.59 -12.44
N LYS A 168 27.78 12.70 -12.88
CA LYS A 168 28.58 12.80 -14.11
C LYS A 168 27.98 12.06 -15.32
N LEU A 169 26.82 11.42 -15.19
CA LEU A 169 26.23 10.59 -16.25
C LEU A 169 26.14 11.33 -17.59
N THR A 170 26.80 10.79 -18.62
CA THR A 170 26.74 11.30 -19.99
C THR A 170 25.59 10.65 -20.77
N MET A 171 24.85 11.47 -21.53
CA MET A 171 23.77 11.02 -22.41
C MET A 171 24.30 10.96 -23.86
N PRO A 172 23.98 9.91 -24.64
CA PRO A 172 24.23 9.93 -26.07
C PRO A 172 23.42 11.06 -26.72
N LEU A 173 24.13 11.98 -27.38
CA LEU A 173 23.52 13.12 -28.07
C LEU A 173 22.76 12.60 -29.31
N GLN A 174 21.48 12.99 -29.43
CA GLN A 174 20.50 12.66 -30.48
C GLN A 174 19.60 11.44 -30.19
N VAL A 175 18.58 11.66 -29.36
CA VAL A 175 17.41 10.78 -29.34
C VAL A 175 16.21 11.58 -29.88
N GLN A 176 15.80 11.32 -31.12
CA GLN A 176 14.57 11.89 -31.67
C GLN A 176 13.36 11.11 -31.13
N GLY A 177 12.48 11.78 -30.39
CA GLY A 177 11.18 11.22 -29.97
C GLY A 177 11.07 10.73 -28.53
N VAL A 178 12.14 10.76 -27.72
CA VAL A 178 12.09 10.32 -26.32
C VAL A 178 11.86 11.50 -25.38
N ARG A 179 10.82 11.41 -24.53
CA ARG A 179 10.64 12.28 -23.35
C ARG A 179 11.71 11.90 -22.32
N SER A 180 12.79 12.67 -22.28
CA SER A 180 13.85 12.54 -21.28
C SER A 180 13.54 13.40 -20.06
N GLU A 181 13.05 12.80 -18.97
CA GLU A 181 12.94 13.45 -17.67
C GLU A 181 14.17 13.13 -16.81
N ARG A 182 14.87 14.17 -16.35
CA ARG A 182 16.08 14.06 -15.53
C ARG A 182 15.66 14.10 -14.06
N CYS A 183 15.48 12.94 -13.42
CA CYS A 183 15.06 12.83 -12.02
C CYS A 183 16.26 12.62 -11.09
N SER A 184 16.91 13.70 -10.63
CA SER A 184 17.87 13.57 -9.53
C SER A 184 17.13 13.29 -8.21
N VAL A 185 16.89 12.02 -7.90
CA VAL A 185 16.41 11.59 -6.58
C VAL A 185 17.62 11.43 -5.66
N ARG A 186 17.87 12.41 -4.79
CA ARG A 186 18.50 12.14 -3.48
C ARG A 186 17.36 11.94 -2.49
N GLU A 187 17.25 10.72 -1.95
CA GLU A 187 16.54 10.44 -0.70
C GLU A 187 17.22 11.26 0.40
N ASN A 188 16.59 12.40 0.72
CA ASN A 188 16.73 13.11 1.99
C ASN A 188 15.67 14.20 2.01
N SER A 189 14.42 13.78 2.15
CA SER A 189 13.35 14.66 2.61
C SER A 189 12.34 13.80 3.35
N LYS A 190 12.07 14.15 4.60
CA LYS A 190 11.13 13.51 5.55
C LYS A 190 9.65 13.64 5.11
N PHE A 191 9.40 13.74 3.81
CA PHE A 191 8.12 14.09 3.20
C PHE A 191 7.42 12.95 2.46
N SER A 192 7.88 11.70 2.63
CA SER A 192 7.16 10.55 2.10
C SER A 192 5.89 10.29 2.93
N PHE A 193 4.74 10.76 2.44
CA PHE A 193 3.47 10.10 2.72
C PHE A 193 2.84 9.65 1.41
N HIS A 194 2.54 8.34 1.35
CA HIS A 194 1.69 7.63 0.41
C HIS A 194 1.36 8.35 -0.90
N ILE A 195 2.18 8.09 -1.93
CA ILE A 195 1.82 8.26 -3.34
C ILE A 195 1.72 6.85 -3.96
N ASP A 196 1.10 5.90 -3.25
CA ASP A 196 0.98 4.50 -3.71
C ASP A 196 -0.37 4.17 -4.36
N SER A 197 -1.23 5.15 -4.67
CA SER A 197 -2.55 4.85 -5.27
C SER A 197 -2.97 5.68 -6.49
N PHE A 198 -2.05 6.40 -7.14
CA PHE A 198 -2.37 7.05 -8.41
C PHE A 198 -1.32 6.77 -9.48
N GLU A 199 -1.51 5.67 -10.22
CA GLU A 199 -0.94 5.47 -11.56
C GLU A 199 -1.30 6.64 -12.47
N ARG A 200 -0.51 7.71 -12.51
CA ARG A 200 -0.79 8.83 -13.40
C ARG A 200 0.48 9.43 -13.97
N ARG A 201 0.58 9.31 -15.30
CA ARG A 201 1.38 10.12 -16.25
C ARG A 201 1.48 11.58 -15.79
N VAL A 202 2.54 11.93 -15.06
CA VAL A 202 2.86 13.27 -14.59
C VAL A 202 4.31 13.54 -14.99
N ILE A 203 4.58 14.71 -15.54
CA ILE A 203 5.96 15.19 -15.75
C ILE A 203 6.46 15.67 -14.39
N GLU A 204 7.48 15.02 -13.83
CA GLU A 204 8.08 15.39 -12.54
C GLU A 204 9.40 16.14 -12.73
N ILE A 205 9.45 17.41 -12.31
CA ILE A 205 10.64 18.26 -12.47
C ILE A 205 11.24 18.58 -11.10
N ASN A 206 12.55 18.34 -10.94
CA ASN A 206 13.30 18.68 -9.73
C ASN A 206 13.96 20.07 -9.86
N GLY A 207 13.58 21.01 -8.98
CA GLY A 207 14.09 22.38 -8.95
C GLY A 207 15.55 22.57 -8.51
N ARG A 208 16.34 21.51 -8.27
CA ARG A 208 17.77 21.63 -7.87
C ARG A 208 18.73 21.98 -9.01
N SER A 209 18.36 21.81 -10.27
CA SER A 209 19.24 22.20 -11.38
C SER A 209 19.44 23.71 -11.37
N GLY A 210 20.69 24.18 -11.29
CA GLY A 210 21.08 25.59 -11.31
C GLY A 210 20.76 26.34 -12.60
N SER A 211 19.82 25.88 -13.44
CA SER A 211 19.38 26.56 -14.65
C SER A 211 17.97 27.14 -14.46
N CYS A 212 17.92 28.47 -14.31
CA CYS A 212 16.73 29.33 -14.39
C CYS A 212 15.83 29.03 -15.63
N ASN A 213 16.38 28.36 -16.64
CA ASN A 213 15.69 28.06 -17.89
C ASN A 213 14.69 26.90 -17.77
N THR A 214 14.72 26.06 -16.74
CA THR A 214 13.83 24.87 -16.70
C THR A 214 12.37 25.21 -16.42
N VAL A 215 12.09 26.16 -15.52
CA VAL A 215 10.72 26.55 -15.13
C VAL A 215 10.02 27.34 -16.23
N THR A 216 10.74 28.23 -16.91
CA THR A 216 10.22 29.08 -17.99
C THR A 216 9.91 28.30 -19.27
N GLU A 217 10.65 27.23 -19.56
CA GLU A 217 10.41 26.34 -20.71
C GLU A 217 9.14 25.50 -20.56
N ILE A 218 8.68 25.22 -19.34
CA ILE A 218 7.41 24.50 -19.09
C ILE A 218 6.24 25.24 -19.72
N GLY A 219 6.25 26.57 -19.70
CA GLY A 219 5.20 27.40 -20.30
C GLY A 219 5.04 27.20 -21.82
N LYS A 220 6.00 26.56 -22.50
CA LYS A 220 5.88 26.19 -23.93
C LYS A 220 5.05 24.92 -24.15
N LEU A 221 4.83 24.12 -23.11
CA LEU A 221 4.09 22.85 -23.16
C LEU A 221 2.57 23.08 -23.05
N THR A 222 1.99 23.92 -23.90
CA THR A 222 0.58 24.38 -23.81
C THR A 222 -0.49 23.26 -23.92
N ARG A 223 -0.10 22.06 -24.36
CA ARG A 223 -0.95 20.85 -24.41
C ARG A 223 -0.89 20.01 -23.13
N LEU A 224 -0.10 20.42 -22.14
CA LEU A 224 0.11 19.67 -20.90
C LEU A 224 -1.17 19.64 -20.06
N ARG A 225 -1.53 18.44 -19.60
CA ARG A 225 -2.74 18.21 -18.77
C ARG A 225 -2.42 17.91 -17.32
N ARG A 226 -1.21 17.46 -17.01
CA ARG A 226 -0.77 17.09 -15.65
C ARG A 226 0.67 17.50 -15.46
N LEU A 227 0.95 18.20 -14.36
CA LEU A 227 2.28 18.71 -14.04
C LEU A 227 2.58 18.49 -12.56
N GLY A 228 3.77 17.95 -12.28
CA GLY A 228 4.31 17.81 -10.94
C GLY A 228 5.64 18.53 -10.84
N ILE A 229 5.78 19.44 -9.88
CA ILE A 229 7.07 20.02 -9.55
C ILE A 229 7.39 19.65 -8.12
N THR A 230 8.55 19.02 -7.95
CA THR A 230 9.11 18.77 -6.64
C THR A 230 10.31 19.67 -6.42
N LYS A 231 10.46 20.14 -5.18
CA LYS A 231 11.55 21.00 -4.77
C LYS A 231 11.59 22.36 -5.48
N LEU A 232 10.41 22.99 -5.66
CA LEU A 232 10.31 24.37 -6.11
C LEU A 232 10.95 25.30 -5.07
N ARG A 233 11.92 26.11 -5.50
CA ARG A 233 12.54 27.13 -4.64
C ARG A 233 11.66 28.37 -4.64
N SER A 234 11.61 29.07 -3.51
CA SER A 234 10.82 30.28 -3.31
C SER A 234 11.13 31.34 -4.37
N LYS A 235 12.41 31.51 -4.74
CA LYS A 235 12.84 32.46 -5.77
C LYS A 235 12.32 32.17 -7.18
N ASP A 236 11.95 30.93 -7.49
CA ASP A 236 11.47 30.51 -8.81
C ASP A 236 9.93 30.56 -8.89
N GLY A 237 9.22 30.92 -7.80
CA GLY A 237 7.76 30.89 -7.71
C GLY A 237 7.05 31.84 -8.69
N MET A 238 7.62 33.03 -8.91
CA MET A 238 7.08 34.02 -9.86
C MET A 238 7.18 33.54 -11.32
N ASP A 239 8.34 33.01 -11.71
CA ASP A 239 8.57 32.45 -13.05
C ASP A 239 7.70 31.21 -13.29
N PHE A 240 7.48 30.43 -12.23
CA PHE A 240 6.58 29.28 -12.26
C PHE A 240 5.13 29.71 -12.47
N CYS A 241 4.63 30.70 -11.71
CA CYS A 241 3.28 31.23 -11.91
C CYS A 241 3.07 31.73 -13.34
N SER A 242 4.03 32.52 -13.86
CA SER A 242 4.00 33.02 -15.25
C SER A 242 3.98 31.90 -16.30
N SER A 243 4.52 30.74 -15.97
CA SER A 243 4.53 29.56 -16.86
C SER A 243 3.21 28.79 -16.76
N ILE A 244 2.65 28.65 -15.57
CA ILE A 244 1.35 28.01 -15.34
C ILE A 244 0.21 28.75 -16.04
N GLU A 245 0.24 30.08 -16.09
CA GLU A 245 -0.76 30.90 -16.81
C GLU A 245 -0.88 30.54 -18.29
N LYS A 246 0.20 30.04 -18.91
CA LYS A 246 0.23 29.61 -20.32
C LYS A 246 -0.36 28.21 -20.51
N LEU A 247 -0.48 27.42 -19.44
CA LEU A 247 -0.96 26.03 -19.48
C LEU A 247 -2.48 25.95 -19.37
N THR A 248 -3.17 26.47 -20.39
CA THR A 248 -4.63 26.59 -20.40
C THR A 248 -5.37 25.25 -20.40
N ASN A 249 -4.71 24.11 -20.65
CA ASN A 249 -5.31 22.76 -20.63
C ASN A 249 -4.99 21.96 -19.36
N LEU A 250 -4.40 22.59 -18.34
CA LEU A 250 -3.94 21.91 -17.14
C LEU A 250 -5.11 21.41 -16.30
N SER A 251 -5.13 20.11 -16.01
CA SER A 251 -6.18 19.42 -15.25
C SER A 251 -5.71 18.88 -13.89
N SER A 252 -4.41 18.67 -13.71
CA SER A 252 -3.82 18.26 -12.44
C SER A 252 -2.50 18.98 -12.19
N LEU A 253 -2.33 19.52 -10.99
CA LEU A 253 -1.15 20.27 -10.59
C LEU A 253 -0.68 19.83 -9.20
N PHE A 254 0.58 19.41 -9.11
CA PHE A 254 1.25 19.03 -7.86
C PHE A 254 2.49 19.91 -7.69
N VAL A 255 2.61 20.61 -6.57
CA VAL A 255 3.73 21.53 -6.32
C VAL A 255 4.25 21.36 -4.91
N TYR A 256 5.52 20.99 -4.78
CA TYR A 256 6.20 20.80 -3.51
C TYR A 256 7.40 21.73 -3.36
N SER A 257 7.53 22.41 -2.22
CA SER A 257 8.69 23.26 -1.89
C SER A 257 9.98 22.43 -1.75
N ALA A 258 11.15 23.08 -1.88
CA ALA A 258 12.44 22.40 -1.77
C ALA A 258 12.82 21.99 -0.34
N ALA A 259 12.27 22.66 0.67
CA ALA A 259 12.47 22.34 2.07
C ALA A 259 11.22 22.67 2.92
N GLU A 260 11.11 22.04 4.10
CA GLU A 260 9.92 22.19 4.97
C GLU A 260 9.66 23.59 5.47
N HIS A 261 10.71 24.39 5.61
CA HIS A 261 10.67 25.75 6.11
C HIS A 261 10.57 26.80 4.99
N GLU A 262 10.75 26.39 3.74
CA GLU A 262 10.73 27.29 2.61
C GLU A 262 9.28 27.62 2.23
N ILE A 263 9.02 28.91 2.02
CA ILE A 263 7.69 29.41 1.66
C ILE A 263 7.42 29.07 0.19
N LEU A 264 6.31 28.38 -0.03
CA LEU A 264 5.75 28.14 -1.35
C LEU A 264 4.93 29.34 -1.78
N ASP A 265 5.59 30.35 -2.36
CA ASP A 265 4.89 31.54 -2.85
C ASP A 265 4.30 31.30 -4.25
N LEU A 266 2.96 31.15 -4.28
CA LEU A 266 2.15 31.03 -5.50
C LEU A 266 1.14 32.18 -5.61
N GLN A 267 1.37 33.30 -4.90
CA GLN A 267 0.47 34.46 -4.91
C GLN A 267 0.59 35.29 -6.19
N SER A 268 1.62 35.07 -7.00
CA SER A 268 1.87 35.84 -8.23
C SER A 268 1.01 35.41 -9.42
N LEU A 269 0.19 34.36 -9.28
CA LEU A 269 -0.69 33.88 -10.35
C LEU A 269 -1.89 34.83 -10.51
N SER A 270 -1.98 35.51 -11.65
CA SER A 270 -3.00 36.54 -11.92
C SER A 270 -4.37 35.96 -12.26
N SER A 271 -4.43 34.73 -12.76
CA SER A 271 -5.69 34.05 -13.12
C SER A 271 -5.68 32.58 -12.74
N ALA A 272 -6.81 32.12 -12.19
CA ALA A 272 -7.00 30.73 -11.78
C ALA A 272 -7.07 29.80 -13.02
N PRO A 273 -6.34 28.66 -13.03
CA PRO A 273 -6.43 27.68 -14.12
C PRO A 273 -7.82 27.01 -14.15
N GLN A 274 -8.67 27.43 -15.09
CA GLN A 274 -10.11 27.15 -15.08
C GLN A 274 -10.48 25.66 -15.21
N PHE A 275 -9.61 24.84 -15.81
CA PHE A 275 -9.84 23.40 -16.03
C PHE A 275 -9.19 22.51 -14.98
N LEU A 276 -8.59 23.09 -13.94
CA LEU A 276 -7.90 22.35 -12.91
C LEU A 276 -8.90 21.54 -12.08
N ARG A 277 -8.76 20.21 -12.11
CA ARG A 277 -9.59 19.27 -11.35
C ARG A 277 -8.89 18.74 -10.10
N THR A 278 -7.56 18.70 -10.12
CA THR A 278 -6.75 18.22 -8.99
C THR A 278 -5.66 19.23 -8.68
N LEU A 279 -5.59 19.67 -7.41
CA LEU A 279 -4.55 20.55 -6.91
C LEU A 279 -3.96 19.97 -5.63
N GLU A 280 -2.64 19.88 -5.60
CA GLU A 280 -1.88 19.45 -4.43
C GLU A 280 -0.73 20.41 -4.18
N LEU A 281 -0.71 21.02 -2.99
CA LEU A 281 0.30 21.99 -2.58
C LEU A 281 1.03 21.47 -1.35
N GLY A 282 2.34 21.30 -1.46
CA GLY A 282 3.23 20.80 -0.42
C GLY A 282 4.27 21.82 -0.01
N GLY A 283 4.28 22.22 1.26
CA GLY A 283 5.23 23.20 1.81
C GLY A 283 4.52 24.38 2.45
N ARG A 284 5.28 25.22 3.17
CA ARG A 284 4.73 26.30 3.99
C ARG A 284 4.06 27.38 3.13
N LEU A 285 2.79 27.67 3.42
CA LEU A 285 2.02 28.75 2.80
C LEU A 285 1.77 29.83 3.87
N GLU A 286 2.18 31.08 3.62
CA GLU A 286 1.83 32.17 4.55
C GLU A 286 0.32 32.42 4.58
N LYS A 287 -0.32 32.33 3.42
CA LYS A 287 -1.77 32.40 3.21
C LYS A 287 -2.17 31.48 2.08
N LEU A 288 -3.42 31.05 2.08
CA LEU A 288 -3.99 30.33 0.94
C LEU A 288 -3.88 31.22 -0.33
N PRO A 289 -3.38 30.70 -1.46
CA PRO A 289 -3.33 31.46 -2.71
C PRO A 289 -4.68 32.03 -3.12
N HIS A 290 -4.70 33.33 -3.41
CA HIS A 290 -5.94 34.10 -3.65
C HIS A 290 -6.78 33.61 -4.84
N TRP A 291 -6.17 32.84 -5.76
CA TRP A 291 -6.82 32.27 -6.93
C TRP A 291 -7.53 30.93 -6.67
N ILE A 292 -7.25 30.25 -5.54
CA ILE A 292 -7.85 28.93 -5.22
C ILE A 292 -9.38 28.98 -5.10
N PRO A 293 -10.01 29.98 -4.45
CA PRO A 293 -11.47 30.06 -4.34
C PRO A 293 -12.20 30.13 -5.69
N TYR A 294 -11.49 30.51 -6.77
CA TYR A 294 -12.03 30.67 -8.11
C TYR A 294 -11.85 29.43 -9.00
N LEU A 295 -11.37 28.30 -8.45
CA LEU A 295 -11.20 27.05 -9.18
C LEU A 295 -12.53 26.28 -9.29
N HIS A 296 -13.44 26.76 -10.13
CA HIS A 296 -14.77 26.17 -10.25
C HIS A 296 -14.77 24.69 -10.69
N SER A 297 -13.74 24.21 -11.40
CA SER A 297 -13.63 22.81 -11.85
C SER A 297 -12.95 21.87 -10.84
N LEU A 298 -12.50 22.39 -9.69
CA LEU A 298 -11.71 21.62 -8.73
C LEU A 298 -12.55 20.53 -8.07
N VAL A 299 -12.04 19.29 -8.14
CA VAL A 299 -12.65 18.08 -7.57
C VAL A 299 -11.86 17.61 -6.36
N THR A 300 -10.54 17.72 -6.40
CA THR A 300 -9.63 17.21 -5.37
C THR A 300 -8.66 18.30 -4.96
N LEU A 301 -8.61 18.59 -3.67
CA LEU A 301 -7.66 19.52 -3.07
C LEU A 301 -6.88 18.85 -1.93
N TRP A 302 -5.55 18.88 -2.03
CA TRP A 302 -4.64 18.49 -0.97
C TRP A 302 -3.76 19.67 -0.55
N LEU A 303 -3.76 19.98 0.74
CA LEU A 303 -2.81 20.89 1.37
C LEU A 303 -1.92 20.09 2.30
N CYS A 304 -0.63 20.09 2.01
CA CYS A 304 0.39 19.32 2.69
C CYS A 304 1.43 20.28 3.27
N TYR A 305 1.66 20.20 4.58
CA TYR A 305 2.67 20.98 5.31
C TYR A 305 2.52 22.50 5.17
N SER A 306 1.29 22.96 4.88
CA SER A 306 0.98 24.36 4.59
C SER A 306 1.10 25.31 5.78
N GLN A 307 0.97 24.81 7.01
CA GLN A 307 1.09 25.61 8.24
C GLN A 307 0.22 26.89 8.25
N LEU A 308 -1.00 26.81 7.71
CA LEU A 308 -1.94 27.93 7.67
C LEU A 308 -2.40 28.28 9.09
N GLY A 309 -2.31 29.56 9.45
CA GLY A 309 -2.80 30.08 10.73
C GLY A 309 -4.29 30.38 10.73
N ASP A 310 -4.81 30.93 9.62
CA ASP A 310 -6.23 31.25 9.44
C ASP A 310 -7.03 30.04 8.94
N ASP A 311 -8.33 29.98 9.26
CA ASP A 311 -9.22 28.90 8.82
C ASP A 311 -9.37 28.88 7.29
N PRO A 312 -8.81 27.86 6.59
CA PRO A 312 -8.89 27.80 5.13
C PRO A 312 -10.30 27.50 4.62
N LEU A 313 -11.20 26.96 5.45
CA LEU A 313 -12.52 26.49 5.02
C LEU A 313 -13.39 27.62 4.50
N GLN A 314 -13.28 28.84 5.04
CA GLN A 314 -14.04 30.00 4.57
C GLN A 314 -13.79 30.31 3.08
N SER A 315 -12.58 30.01 2.60
CA SER A 315 -12.19 30.23 1.20
C SER A 315 -12.53 29.04 0.30
N LEU A 316 -12.80 27.87 0.87
CA LEU A 316 -13.02 26.62 0.16
C LEU A 316 -14.49 26.18 0.14
N GLU A 317 -15.32 26.69 1.07
CA GLU A 317 -16.71 26.25 1.27
C GLU A 317 -17.62 26.48 0.05
N ALA A 318 -17.29 27.46 -0.80
CA ALA A 318 -18.03 27.84 -1.99
C ALA A 318 -17.61 27.07 -3.26
N LEU A 319 -16.60 26.20 -3.19
CA LEU A 319 -16.13 25.45 -4.36
C LEU A 319 -17.20 24.45 -4.83
N PRO A 320 -17.76 24.60 -6.05
CA PRO A 320 -19.00 23.93 -6.42
C PRO A 320 -18.81 22.44 -6.77
N ASN A 321 -17.59 22.02 -7.12
CA ASN A 321 -17.29 20.67 -7.60
C ASN A 321 -16.36 19.88 -6.65
N LEU A 322 -16.01 20.44 -5.49
CA LEU A 322 -15.05 19.82 -4.59
C LEU A 322 -15.64 18.57 -3.94
N GLU A 323 -15.10 17.40 -4.31
CA GLU A 323 -15.52 16.09 -3.79
C GLU A 323 -14.56 15.55 -2.73
N LEU A 324 -13.28 15.92 -2.78
CA LEU A 324 -12.25 15.49 -1.83
C LEU A 324 -11.44 16.68 -1.32
N LEU A 325 -11.42 16.84 0.01
CA LEU A 325 -10.58 17.80 0.71
C LEU A 325 -9.64 17.07 1.67
N GLY A 326 -8.34 17.33 1.55
CA GLY A 326 -7.34 16.71 2.41
C GLY A 326 -6.32 17.69 2.99
N PHE A 327 -6.14 17.62 4.30
CA PHE A 327 -5.15 18.38 5.05
C PHE A 327 -4.15 17.43 5.71
N LEU A 328 -2.86 17.61 5.40
CA LEU A 328 -1.75 16.94 6.06
C LEU A 328 -0.85 18.00 6.68
N GLN A 329 -0.85 18.15 8.00
CA GLN A 329 -0.09 19.19 8.70
C GLN A 329 -0.29 20.59 8.07
N ALA A 330 -1.52 20.84 7.59
CA ALA A 330 -1.84 22.00 6.78
C ALA A 330 -2.27 23.21 7.59
N TYR A 331 -2.73 23.00 8.83
CA TYR A 331 -3.39 24.00 9.67
C TYR A 331 -2.79 23.98 11.08
N GLU A 332 -2.48 25.17 11.60
CA GLU A 332 -1.90 25.39 12.94
C GLU A 332 -2.86 26.05 13.94
N GLY A 333 -4.02 26.53 13.49
CA GLY A 333 -5.02 27.12 14.38
C GLY A 333 -5.79 26.08 15.23
N GLU A 334 -6.64 26.58 16.12
CA GLU A 334 -7.28 25.77 17.18
C GLU A 334 -8.64 25.18 16.79
N SER A 335 -9.36 25.76 15.84
CA SER A 335 -10.73 25.34 15.52
C SER A 335 -11.04 25.46 14.03
N LEU A 336 -11.68 24.44 13.48
CA LEU A 336 -12.22 24.45 12.12
C LEU A 336 -13.75 24.37 12.19
N THR A 337 -14.44 25.22 11.41
CA THR A 337 -15.90 25.24 11.38
C THR A 337 -16.42 25.02 9.97
N PHE A 338 -17.15 23.93 9.77
CA PHE A 338 -17.92 23.67 8.55
C PHE A 338 -19.30 24.30 8.70
N LYS A 339 -19.52 25.41 7.98
CA LYS A 339 -20.76 26.18 8.05
C LYS A 339 -21.91 25.52 7.31
N ALA A 340 -23.13 25.79 7.76
CA ALA A 340 -24.35 25.38 7.09
C ALA A 340 -24.35 25.87 5.62
N GLY A 341 -24.70 24.99 4.68
CA GLY A 341 -24.67 25.32 3.25
C GLY A 341 -23.28 25.28 2.58
N GLY A 342 -22.20 25.09 3.34
CA GLY A 342 -20.85 24.89 2.79
C GLY A 342 -20.64 23.48 2.21
N PHE A 343 -19.71 23.35 1.26
CA PHE A 343 -19.20 22.06 0.76
C PHE A 343 -20.28 21.11 0.20
N GLN A 344 -21.11 21.62 -0.71
CA GLN A 344 -22.30 20.93 -1.23
C GLN A 344 -22.02 19.68 -2.08
N ARG A 345 -20.77 19.35 -2.41
CA ARG A 345 -20.41 18.12 -3.14
C ARG A 345 -19.33 17.28 -2.46
N LEU A 346 -18.91 17.66 -1.26
CA LEU A 346 -17.82 16.99 -0.57
C LEU A 346 -18.26 15.58 -0.15
N LYS A 347 -17.52 14.57 -0.60
CA LYS A 347 -17.74 13.15 -0.28
C LYS A 347 -16.66 12.62 0.66
N VAL A 348 -15.44 13.14 0.57
CA VAL A 348 -14.28 12.61 1.30
C VAL A 348 -13.53 13.75 2.00
N LEU A 349 -13.32 13.63 3.31
CA LEU A 349 -12.57 14.57 4.13
C LEU A 349 -11.38 13.88 4.82
N TRP A 350 -10.17 14.39 4.61
CA TRP A 350 -8.94 13.93 5.28
C TRP A 350 -8.34 15.01 6.17
N LEU A 351 -8.14 14.71 7.44
CA LEU A 351 -7.55 15.59 8.46
C LEU A 351 -6.43 14.86 9.17
N ARG A 352 -5.18 15.18 8.80
CA ARG A 352 -3.99 14.48 9.26
C ARG A 352 -2.97 15.41 9.89
N ARG A 353 -2.46 15.05 11.07
CA ARG A 353 -1.36 15.76 11.77
C ARG A 353 -1.63 17.24 12.01
N LEU A 354 -2.88 17.60 12.30
CA LEU A 354 -3.26 18.97 12.62
C LEU A 354 -2.91 19.27 14.08
N LYS A 355 -1.66 19.69 14.32
CA LYS A 355 -1.06 19.77 15.67
C LYS A 355 -1.75 20.78 16.59
N GLY A 356 -2.33 21.85 16.03
CA GLY A 356 -3.02 22.90 16.80
C GLY A 356 -4.51 22.64 17.00
N LEU A 357 -5.12 21.76 16.20
CA LEU A 357 -6.58 21.60 16.14
C LEU A 357 -7.13 20.99 17.45
N ARG A 358 -8.00 21.73 18.13
CA ARG A 358 -8.68 21.33 19.37
C ARG A 358 -10.14 20.98 19.16
N SER A 359 -10.84 21.69 18.28
CA SER A 359 -12.27 21.50 18.04
C SER A 359 -12.60 21.48 16.56
N LEU A 360 -13.58 20.65 16.20
CA LEU A 360 -14.18 20.61 14.88
C LEU A 360 -15.69 20.75 15.04
N THR A 361 -16.26 21.76 14.40
CA THR A 361 -17.71 22.02 14.43
C THR A 361 -18.29 21.82 13.04
N MET A 362 -19.38 21.06 12.96
CA MET A 362 -20.17 20.81 11.76
C MET A 362 -21.58 21.33 12.02
N GLU A 363 -21.91 22.47 11.43
CA GLU A 363 -23.26 23.02 11.54
C GLU A 363 -24.28 22.15 10.79
N ASP A 364 -25.53 22.19 11.23
CA ASP A 364 -26.61 21.45 10.57
C ASP A 364 -26.76 21.92 9.12
N GLY A 365 -26.77 20.98 8.17
CA GLY A 365 -26.75 21.26 6.73
C GLY A 365 -25.38 21.51 6.11
N ALA A 366 -24.27 21.36 6.85
CA ALA A 366 -22.92 21.32 6.28
C ALA A 366 -22.63 19.96 5.62
N MET A 367 -21.93 19.96 4.47
CA MET A 367 -21.45 18.74 3.79
C MET A 367 -22.51 17.63 3.63
N PRO A 368 -23.68 17.90 3.02
CA PRO A 368 -24.82 16.96 3.02
C PRO A 368 -24.54 15.61 2.35
N HIS A 369 -23.51 15.51 1.50
CA HIS A 369 -23.13 14.30 0.76
C HIS A 369 -21.84 13.65 1.27
N LEU A 370 -21.39 13.99 2.48
CA LEU A 370 -20.15 13.44 3.03
C LEU A 370 -20.33 11.94 3.31
N GLU A 371 -19.51 11.13 2.64
CA GLU A 371 -19.52 9.67 2.73
C GLU A 371 -18.38 9.17 3.62
N GLU A 372 -17.22 9.83 3.57
CA GLU A 372 -15.98 9.37 4.17
C GLU A 372 -15.24 10.47 4.95
N ILE A 373 -14.89 10.19 6.20
CA ILE A 373 -14.03 11.05 7.03
C ILE A 373 -12.81 10.27 7.51
N TYR A 374 -11.65 10.90 7.47
CA TYR A 374 -10.39 10.36 7.93
C TYR A 374 -9.69 11.34 8.87
N PHE A 375 -9.50 10.95 10.13
CA PHE A 375 -8.64 11.61 11.09
C PHE A 375 -7.39 10.77 11.32
N HIS A 376 -6.22 11.41 11.35
CA HIS A 376 -4.98 10.74 11.71
C HIS A 376 -4.04 11.67 12.46
N ASN A 377 -3.65 11.32 13.68
CA ASN A 377 -2.64 12.04 14.47
C ASN A 377 -3.02 13.50 14.78
N CYS A 378 -4.28 13.75 15.14
CA CYS A 378 -4.75 15.07 15.59
C CYS A 378 -4.82 15.10 17.13
N LYS A 379 -3.66 15.22 17.77
CA LYS A 379 -3.45 14.97 19.22
C LYS A 379 -4.13 15.92 20.21
N LEU A 380 -4.69 17.04 19.74
CA LEU A 380 -5.38 18.01 20.61
C LEU A 380 -6.91 17.99 20.46
N VAL A 381 -7.43 17.19 19.53
CA VAL A 381 -8.87 17.02 19.33
C VAL A 381 -9.39 16.08 20.40
N ASP A 382 -9.82 16.65 21.53
CA ASP A 382 -10.28 15.90 22.71
C ASP A 382 -11.76 15.52 22.62
N GLU A 383 -12.50 15.96 21.59
CA GLU A 383 -13.91 15.61 21.39
C GLU A 383 -14.20 15.20 19.94
N LEU A 384 -15.17 14.29 19.74
CA LEU A 384 -15.71 14.04 18.41
C LEU A 384 -16.31 15.33 17.83
N PRO A 385 -16.28 15.52 16.50
CA PRO A 385 -16.81 16.73 15.88
C PRO A 385 -18.24 17.03 16.33
N LEU A 386 -18.44 18.24 16.86
CA LEU A 386 -19.76 18.72 17.23
C LEU A 386 -20.63 18.69 15.97
N GLY A 387 -21.76 17.99 16.03
CA GLY A 387 -22.67 17.88 14.90
C GLY A 387 -22.37 16.74 13.91
N ILE A 388 -21.47 15.80 14.23
CA ILE A 388 -21.22 14.62 13.38
C ILE A 388 -22.50 13.81 13.07
N GLN A 389 -23.46 13.83 13.99
CA GLN A 389 -24.78 13.20 13.85
C GLN A 389 -25.64 13.79 12.71
N HIS A 390 -25.35 15.01 12.26
CA HIS A 390 -26.04 15.65 11.12
C HIS A 390 -25.59 15.06 9.78
N LEU A 391 -24.47 14.32 9.73
CA LEU A 391 -23.94 13.70 8.52
C LEU A 391 -24.69 12.40 8.16
N THR A 392 -25.91 12.56 7.66
CA THR A 392 -26.83 11.44 7.39
C THR A 392 -26.34 10.44 6.32
N ASN A 393 -25.39 10.84 5.48
CA ASN A 393 -24.81 10.02 4.41
C ASN A 393 -23.45 9.40 4.77
N LEU A 394 -22.97 9.60 6.01
CA LEU A 394 -21.66 9.10 6.43
C LEU A 394 -21.67 7.56 6.43
N GLN A 395 -20.90 6.98 5.52
CA GLN A 395 -20.69 5.54 5.42
C GLN A 395 -19.41 5.12 6.13
N PHE A 396 -18.50 6.08 6.33
CA PHE A 396 -17.12 5.81 6.66
C PHE A 396 -16.49 6.90 7.54
N LEU A 397 -15.87 6.51 8.66
CA LEU A 397 -15.21 7.40 9.61
C LEU A 397 -13.95 6.75 10.21
N ARG A 398 -12.75 7.17 9.85
CA ARG A 398 -11.49 6.64 10.39
C ARG A 398 -10.85 7.59 11.41
N LEU A 399 -10.39 7.09 12.57
CA LEU A 399 -9.77 7.86 13.66
C LEU A 399 -8.45 7.22 14.13
N ASP A 400 -7.35 7.57 13.48
CA ASP A 400 -6.03 7.03 13.77
C ASP A 400 -5.22 7.95 14.71
N ASP A 401 -4.50 7.41 15.69
CA ASP A 401 -3.51 8.16 16.51
C ASP A 401 -4.08 9.44 17.17
N MET A 402 -5.36 9.41 17.55
CA MET A 402 -6.10 10.49 18.26
C MET A 402 -5.80 10.49 19.77
N PRO A 403 -6.03 11.59 20.51
CA PRO A 403 -5.71 11.66 21.94
C PRO A 403 -6.55 10.69 22.77
N ASP A 404 -5.93 10.19 23.84
CA ASP A 404 -6.49 9.16 24.74
C ASP A 404 -7.79 9.60 25.44
N LYS A 405 -8.15 10.88 25.40
CA LYS A 405 -9.32 11.45 26.10
C LYS A 405 -10.49 11.81 25.19
N LEU A 406 -10.51 11.34 23.94
CA LEU A 406 -11.60 11.66 23.01
C LEU A 406 -12.99 11.39 23.63
N THR A 407 -13.69 12.44 24.05
CA THR A 407 -15.02 12.40 24.65
C THR A 407 -16.09 12.80 23.63
N MET A 408 -17.33 12.37 23.82
CA MET A 408 -18.44 12.96 23.06
C MET A 408 -18.85 14.30 23.69
N PRO A 409 -19.40 15.22 22.89
CA PRO A 409 -20.05 16.42 23.40
C PRO A 409 -21.09 16.05 24.47
N LEU A 410 -20.81 16.45 25.72
CA LEU A 410 -21.71 16.24 26.84
C LEU A 410 -22.95 17.14 26.68
N GLN A 411 -24.03 16.60 26.14
CA GLN A 411 -25.36 16.98 26.60
C GLN A 411 -25.88 15.99 27.64
N VAL A 412 -25.09 15.68 28.67
CA VAL A 412 -25.61 15.27 29.99
C VAL A 412 -24.63 15.73 31.06
N GLN A 413 -25.12 16.50 32.03
CA GLN A 413 -24.36 17.03 33.15
C GLN A 413 -23.80 15.93 34.06
N GLY A 414 -22.55 16.13 34.51
CA GLY A 414 -22.05 15.64 35.79
C GLY A 414 -21.17 14.38 35.72
N VAL A 415 -19.85 14.58 35.83
CA VAL A 415 -18.98 14.08 36.93
C VAL A 415 -17.51 14.42 36.58
N ARG A 416 -16.80 14.98 37.58
CA ARG A 416 -15.36 15.25 37.58
C ARG A 416 -14.55 13.98 37.86
N SER A 417 -13.32 13.89 37.34
CA SER A 417 -12.08 13.43 38.03
C SER A 417 -11.09 12.87 37.00
N GLU A 418 -9.97 13.52 36.66
CA GLU A 418 -8.63 13.63 37.28
C GLU A 418 -7.56 12.86 36.48
N ARG A 419 -6.34 13.37 36.59
CA ARG A 419 -5.17 13.15 35.72
C ARG A 419 -4.54 11.77 35.89
N CYS A 420 -3.95 11.25 34.81
CA CYS A 420 -2.66 10.56 34.86
C CYS A 420 -1.97 10.62 33.48
N SER A 421 -0.68 10.91 33.47
CA SER A 421 0.23 10.83 32.33
C SER A 421 0.99 9.50 32.37
N VAL A 422 1.24 8.84 31.23
CA VAL A 422 2.46 8.03 30.98
C VAL A 422 2.77 7.95 29.47
N ARG A 423 4.07 8.02 29.22
CA ARG A 423 4.96 8.00 28.04
C ARG A 423 4.64 7.09 26.83
N GLU A 424 5.21 7.56 25.73
CA GLU A 424 5.39 6.96 24.40
C GLU A 424 5.99 5.55 24.41
N ASN A 425 5.44 4.68 23.55
CA ASN A 425 6.13 3.82 22.58
C ASN A 425 5.31 2.54 22.33
N SER A 426 4.90 2.31 21.08
CA SER A 426 4.57 0.97 20.61
C SER A 426 4.93 0.86 19.13
N LYS A 427 6.03 0.16 18.88
CA LYS A 427 6.56 -0.24 17.57
C LYS A 427 5.68 -1.34 16.96
N PHE A 428 4.46 -1.00 16.53
CA PHE A 428 3.58 -1.93 15.81
C PHE A 428 2.94 -1.26 14.60
N SER A 429 3.78 -0.83 13.65
CA SER A 429 3.33 -0.52 12.30
C SER A 429 3.61 -1.74 11.42
N PHE A 430 2.62 -2.61 11.25
CA PHE A 430 2.71 -3.67 10.26
C PHE A 430 2.27 -3.14 8.90
N HIS A 431 3.22 -3.09 7.97
CA HIS A 431 2.95 -3.04 6.53
C HIS A 431 2.22 -4.33 6.14
N ILE A 432 0.91 -4.22 5.97
CA ILE A 432 0.15 -4.98 4.98
C ILE A 432 -0.15 -3.97 3.87
N ASP A 433 0.85 -3.70 3.03
CA ASP A 433 0.63 -3.03 1.75
C ASP A 433 -0.16 -4.01 0.87
N SER A 434 -1.48 -3.85 0.75
CA SER A 434 -2.30 -4.30 -0.41
C SER A 434 -3.82 -4.27 -0.19
N PHE A 435 -4.34 -3.91 0.99
CA PHE A 435 -5.77 -3.63 1.10
C PHE A 435 -5.95 -2.17 1.52
N GLU A 436 -6.36 -1.33 0.57
CA GLU A 436 -6.95 -0.01 0.82
C GLU A 436 -8.20 -0.18 1.72
N ARG A 437 -7.97 -0.40 3.02
CA ARG A 437 -9.04 -0.68 3.97
C ARG A 437 -9.65 0.66 4.38
N ARG A 438 -10.69 1.02 3.64
CA ARG A 438 -11.79 1.90 4.05
C ARG A 438 -12.49 1.25 5.25
N VAL A 439 -11.83 1.33 6.41
CA VAL A 439 -12.27 0.81 7.71
C VAL A 439 -12.24 1.92 8.77
N ILE A 440 -13.34 2.08 9.51
CA ILE A 440 -13.36 2.94 10.70
C ILE A 440 -12.27 2.42 11.62
N GLU A 441 -11.36 3.24 12.11
CA GLU A 441 -10.43 2.81 13.16
C GLU A 441 -10.75 3.70 14.35
N ILE A 442 -11.30 3.17 15.43
CA ILE A 442 -11.49 3.92 16.66
C ILE A 442 -10.37 3.51 17.60
N ASN A 443 -9.41 4.41 17.88
CA ASN A 443 -8.33 4.17 18.84
C ASN A 443 -8.88 4.24 20.29
N GLY A 444 -9.20 3.09 20.86
CA GLY A 444 -9.75 2.92 22.22
C GLY A 444 -8.74 3.12 23.35
N ARG A 445 -8.09 4.30 23.47
CA ARG A 445 -7.35 4.61 24.72
C ARG A 445 -8.18 5.32 25.78
N SER A 446 -9.43 5.71 25.50
CA SER A 446 -10.23 6.42 26.50
C SER A 446 -10.77 5.52 27.59
N GLY A 447 -10.44 5.83 28.84
CA GLY A 447 -11.11 5.32 30.04
C GLY A 447 -12.60 5.68 30.14
N SER A 448 -13.31 5.95 29.05
CA SER A 448 -14.73 6.27 29.05
C SER A 448 -15.53 5.21 28.28
N CYS A 449 -16.42 4.52 28.98
CA CYS A 449 -17.39 3.55 28.43
C CYS A 449 -18.41 4.15 27.43
N ASN A 450 -18.33 5.46 27.15
CA ASN A 450 -19.32 6.18 26.36
C ASN A 450 -19.03 6.17 24.84
N THR A 451 -17.80 5.90 24.38
CA THR A 451 -17.50 5.92 22.93
C THR A 451 -18.02 4.68 22.22
N VAL A 452 -17.90 3.52 22.84
CA VAL A 452 -18.30 2.22 22.29
C VAL A 452 -19.83 2.10 22.20
N THR A 453 -20.54 2.49 23.25
CA THR A 453 -22.01 2.42 23.34
C THR A 453 -22.71 3.31 22.31
N GLU A 454 -22.10 4.44 21.95
CA GLU A 454 -22.64 5.40 21.00
C GLU A 454 -22.45 4.98 19.54
N ILE A 455 -21.45 4.13 19.21
CA ILE A 455 -21.33 3.51 17.87
C ILE A 455 -22.62 2.75 17.53
N GLY A 456 -23.27 2.13 18.52
CA GLY A 456 -24.54 1.45 18.35
C GLY A 456 -25.68 2.33 17.83
N LYS A 457 -25.54 3.68 17.85
CA LYS A 457 -26.50 4.61 17.24
C LYS A 457 -26.32 4.76 15.72
N LEU A 458 -25.16 4.40 15.18
CA LEU A 458 -24.84 4.47 13.75
C LEU A 458 -25.39 3.24 13.01
N THR A 459 -26.69 2.97 13.11
CA THR A 459 -27.34 1.72 12.63
C THR A 459 -27.25 1.47 11.12
N ARG A 460 -26.89 2.50 10.33
CA ARG A 460 -26.65 2.39 8.87
C ARG A 460 -25.21 2.05 8.52
N LEU A 461 -24.33 1.95 9.52
CA LEU A 461 -22.92 1.70 9.32
C LEU A 461 -22.69 0.32 8.69
N ARG A 462 -21.96 0.29 7.57
CA ARG A 462 -21.64 -0.94 6.84
C ARG A 462 -20.24 -1.47 7.13
N ARG A 463 -19.33 -0.61 7.56
CA ARG A 463 -17.95 -0.97 7.85
C ARG A 463 -17.55 -0.34 9.16
N LEU A 464 -17.07 -1.13 10.10
CA LEU A 464 -16.60 -0.68 11.39
C LEU A 464 -15.25 -1.29 11.65
N GLY A 465 -14.36 -0.51 12.25
CA GLY A 465 -13.21 -1.09 12.91
C GLY A 465 -12.84 -0.34 14.17
N ILE A 466 -12.22 -1.07 15.08
CA ILE A 466 -11.79 -0.57 16.36
C ILE A 466 -10.37 -1.03 16.54
N THR A 467 -9.49 -0.09 16.85
CA THR A 467 -8.11 -0.38 17.21
C THR A 467 -7.91 -0.05 18.67
N LYS A 468 -7.10 -0.85 19.34
CA LYS A 468 -6.90 -0.71 20.77
C LYS A 468 -8.15 -0.90 21.64
N LEU A 469 -9.02 -1.86 21.31
CA LEU A 469 -10.09 -2.27 22.22
C LEU A 469 -9.48 -2.88 23.48
N ARG A 470 -9.86 -2.39 24.66
CA ARG A 470 -9.44 -2.99 25.94
C ARG A 470 -10.42 -4.08 26.36
N SER A 471 -9.91 -5.05 27.10
CA SER A 471 -10.71 -6.18 27.61
C SER A 471 -11.97 -5.75 28.36
N LYS A 472 -11.88 -4.71 29.21
CA LYS A 472 -13.02 -4.21 30.00
C LYS A 472 -14.16 -3.59 29.17
N ASP A 473 -13.86 -3.15 27.94
CA ASP A 473 -14.83 -2.50 27.05
C ASP A 473 -15.49 -3.53 26.09
N GLY A 474 -15.10 -4.81 26.16
CA GLY A 474 -15.55 -5.88 25.25
C GLY A 474 -17.05 -6.18 25.33
N MET A 475 -17.65 -6.16 26.52
CA MET A 475 -19.10 -6.37 26.70
C MET A 475 -19.92 -5.23 26.08
N ASP A 476 -19.54 -3.98 26.36
CA ASP A 476 -20.21 -2.80 25.80
C ASP A 476 -20.07 -2.79 24.28
N PHE A 477 -18.91 -3.24 23.76
CA PHE A 477 -18.67 -3.39 22.34
C PHE A 477 -19.58 -4.44 21.71
N CYS A 478 -19.68 -5.63 22.28
CA CYS A 478 -20.59 -6.68 21.82
C CYS A 478 -22.03 -6.15 21.75
N SER A 479 -22.51 -5.48 22.81
CA SER A 479 -23.87 -4.90 22.85
C SER A 479 -24.12 -3.84 21.77
N SER A 480 -23.06 -3.16 21.32
CA SER A 480 -23.14 -2.13 20.29
C SER A 480 -23.13 -2.74 18.90
N ILE A 481 -22.29 -3.76 18.67
CA ILE A 481 -22.26 -4.54 17.42
C ILE A 481 -23.60 -5.20 17.13
N GLU A 482 -24.29 -5.71 18.16
CA GLU A 482 -25.63 -6.29 18.02
C GLU A 482 -26.67 -5.31 17.43
N LYS A 483 -26.48 -4.01 17.62
CA LYS A 483 -27.36 -2.96 17.06
C LYS A 483 -27.03 -2.63 15.59
N LEU A 484 -25.83 -3.00 15.12
CA LEU A 484 -25.33 -2.70 13.77
C LEU A 484 -25.74 -3.79 12.78
N THR A 485 -27.05 -3.92 12.55
CA THR A 485 -27.60 -4.99 11.72
C THR A 485 -27.19 -4.94 10.25
N ASN A 486 -26.70 -3.80 9.75
CA ASN A 486 -26.23 -3.64 8.36
C ASN A 486 -24.70 -3.81 8.20
N LEU A 487 -24.01 -4.28 9.24
CA LEU A 487 -22.57 -4.38 9.24
C LEU A 487 -22.09 -5.47 8.28
N SER A 488 -21.34 -5.07 7.26
CA SER A 488 -20.75 -5.93 6.24
C SER A 488 -19.26 -6.20 6.45
N SER A 489 -18.58 -5.35 7.24
CA SER A 489 -17.14 -5.44 7.45
C SER A 489 -16.81 -5.02 8.89
N LEU A 490 -16.09 -5.87 9.62
CA LEU A 490 -15.71 -5.65 11.01
C LEU A 490 -14.23 -5.92 11.24
N PHE A 491 -13.55 -5.01 11.91
CA PHE A 491 -12.12 -5.08 12.21
C PHE A 491 -11.89 -4.74 13.68
N VAL A 492 -11.30 -5.61 14.47
CA VAL A 492 -11.13 -5.35 15.90
C VAL A 492 -9.73 -5.70 16.33
N TYR A 493 -8.99 -4.74 16.87
CA TYR A 493 -7.63 -4.91 17.38
C TYR A 493 -7.55 -4.57 18.86
N SER A 494 -6.91 -5.43 19.65
CA SER A 494 -6.65 -5.22 21.08
C SER A 494 -5.70 -4.05 21.35
N ALA A 495 -5.78 -3.44 22.54
CA ALA A 495 -4.95 -2.32 22.97
C ALA A 495 -3.48 -2.67 23.18
N ALA A 496 -3.22 -3.91 23.58
CA ALA A 496 -1.88 -4.42 23.80
C ALA A 496 -1.83 -5.92 23.48
N GLU A 497 -0.64 -6.42 23.14
CA GLU A 497 -0.45 -7.83 22.77
C GLU A 497 -0.84 -8.82 23.89
N HIS A 498 -0.80 -8.39 25.14
CA HIS A 498 -1.13 -9.22 26.31
C HIS A 498 -2.61 -9.12 26.73
N GLU A 499 -3.35 -8.11 26.25
CA GLU A 499 -4.75 -7.95 26.60
C GLU A 499 -5.61 -8.91 25.78
N ILE A 500 -6.45 -9.67 26.49
CA ILE A 500 -7.40 -10.59 25.88
C ILE A 500 -8.51 -9.79 25.20
N LEU A 501 -8.72 -10.08 23.92
CA LEU A 501 -9.81 -9.58 23.12
C LEU A 501 -11.05 -10.45 23.38
N ASP A 502 -11.78 -10.15 24.45
CA ASP A 502 -13.00 -10.91 24.78
C ASP A 502 -14.19 -10.45 23.94
N LEU A 503 -14.52 -11.26 22.93
CA LEU A 503 -15.70 -11.12 22.07
C LEU A 503 -16.71 -12.27 22.25
N GLN A 504 -16.61 -13.01 23.36
CA GLN A 504 -17.50 -14.13 23.64
C GLN A 504 -18.89 -13.68 24.10
N SER A 505 -19.05 -12.40 24.45
CA SER A 505 -20.32 -11.87 24.97
C SER A 505 -21.35 -11.55 23.88
N LEU A 506 -21.01 -11.71 22.59
CA LEU A 506 -21.94 -11.48 21.49
C LEU A 506 -22.99 -12.61 21.45
N SER A 507 -24.26 -12.27 21.66
CA SER A 507 -25.36 -13.24 21.74
C SER A 507 -25.82 -13.76 20.37
N SER A 508 -25.62 -12.98 19.30
CA SER A 508 -25.99 -13.35 17.95
C SER A 508 -24.96 -12.91 16.91
N ALA A 509 -24.65 -13.79 15.96
CA ALA A 509 -23.68 -13.52 14.90
C ALA A 509 -24.22 -12.45 13.92
N PRO A 510 -23.42 -11.44 13.51
CA PRO A 510 -23.86 -10.43 12.55
C PRO A 510 -24.03 -11.05 11.16
N GLN A 511 -25.29 -11.29 10.76
CA GLN A 511 -25.63 -12.17 9.63
C GLN A 511 -25.17 -11.66 8.25
N PHE A 512 -24.98 -10.35 8.09
CA PHE A 512 -24.55 -9.73 6.83
C PHE A 512 -23.04 -9.48 6.75
N LEU A 513 -22.28 -9.96 7.76
CA LEU A 513 -20.86 -9.75 7.82
C LEU A 513 -20.16 -10.57 6.74
N ARG A 514 -19.51 -9.87 5.80
CA ARG A 514 -18.73 -10.46 4.70
C ARG A 514 -17.24 -10.46 5.00
N THR A 515 -16.76 -9.52 5.82
CA THR A 515 -15.35 -9.42 6.19
C THR A 515 -15.21 -9.29 7.69
N LEU A 516 -14.38 -10.15 8.29
CA LEU A 516 -14.02 -10.11 9.70
C LEU A 516 -12.50 -10.14 9.85
N GLU A 517 -11.96 -9.21 10.62
CA GLU A 517 -10.56 -9.21 11.05
C GLU A 517 -10.47 -9.04 12.56
N LEU A 518 -9.79 -9.96 13.22
CA LEU A 518 -9.57 -9.93 14.66
C LEU A 518 -8.08 -9.90 14.96
N GLY A 519 -7.66 -8.92 15.73
CA GLY A 519 -6.28 -8.60 16.08
C GLY A 519 -6.05 -8.61 17.58
N GLY A 520 -5.13 -9.42 18.06
CA GLY A 520 -4.82 -9.56 19.48
C GLY A 520 -5.33 -10.87 20.08
N ARG A 521 -4.93 -11.13 21.33
CA ARG A 521 -5.03 -12.44 21.99
C ARG A 521 -6.50 -12.86 22.20
N LEU A 522 -6.96 -13.91 21.52
CA LEU A 522 -8.33 -14.43 21.65
C LEU A 522 -8.44 -15.61 22.64
N GLU A 523 -7.33 -16.32 22.91
CA GLU A 523 -7.24 -17.62 23.62
C GLU A 523 -8.07 -18.75 22.97
N LYS A 524 -9.34 -18.51 22.65
CA LYS A 524 -10.24 -19.39 21.90
C LYS A 524 -10.99 -18.60 20.83
N LEU A 525 -11.34 -19.28 19.74
CA LEU A 525 -12.16 -18.68 18.68
C LEU A 525 -13.56 -18.32 19.25
N PRO A 526 -14.09 -17.11 19.00
CA PRO A 526 -15.44 -16.74 19.39
C PRO A 526 -16.52 -17.70 18.86
N HIS A 527 -17.41 -18.14 19.74
CA HIS A 527 -18.41 -19.19 19.47
C HIS A 527 -19.41 -18.83 18.36
N TRP A 528 -19.58 -17.54 18.05
CA TRP A 528 -20.48 -17.05 17.01
C TRP A 528 -19.87 -17.05 15.60
N ILE A 529 -18.54 -17.15 15.47
CA ILE A 529 -17.85 -17.11 14.17
C ILE A 529 -18.27 -18.24 13.22
N PRO A 530 -18.43 -19.50 13.66
CA PRO A 530 -18.88 -20.60 12.79
C PRO A 530 -20.26 -20.38 12.16
N TYR A 531 -21.07 -19.46 12.71
CA TYR A 531 -22.42 -19.15 12.25
C TYR A 531 -22.48 -17.96 11.28
N LEU A 532 -21.34 -17.43 10.85
CA LEU A 532 -21.27 -16.31 9.89
C LEU A 532 -21.45 -16.82 8.45
N HIS A 533 -22.68 -17.16 8.07
CA HIS A 533 -22.96 -17.74 6.74
C HIS A 533 -22.60 -16.83 5.56
N SER A 534 -22.59 -15.51 5.75
CA SER A 534 -22.23 -14.53 4.70
C SER A 534 -20.73 -14.21 4.62
N LEU A 535 -19.90 -14.80 5.49
CA LEU A 535 -18.49 -14.46 5.61
C LEU A 535 -17.72 -14.92 4.36
N VAL A 536 -17.02 -13.97 3.74
CA VAL A 536 -16.18 -14.17 2.56
C VAL A 536 -14.71 -14.09 2.94
N THR A 537 -14.36 -13.19 3.85
CA THR A 537 -12.98 -12.90 4.23
C THR A 537 -12.81 -12.97 5.74
N LEU A 538 -11.88 -13.79 6.21
CA LEU A 538 -11.50 -13.89 7.61
C LEU A 538 -10.00 -13.69 7.80
N TRP A 539 -9.64 -12.74 8.66
CA TRP A 539 -8.27 -12.53 9.14
C TRP A 539 -8.20 -12.71 10.65
N LEU A 540 -7.30 -13.58 11.11
CA LEU A 540 -6.92 -13.68 12.51
C LEU A 540 -5.47 -13.23 12.64
N CYS A 541 -5.25 -12.21 13.46
CA CYS A 541 -3.98 -11.53 13.66
C CYS A 541 -3.63 -11.58 15.14
N TYR A 542 -2.44 -12.05 15.51
CA TYR A 542 -1.94 -12.09 16.89
C TYR A 542 -2.88 -12.81 17.87
N SER A 543 -3.68 -13.76 17.38
CA SER A 543 -4.77 -14.40 18.14
C SER A 543 -4.33 -15.40 19.20
N GLN A 544 -3.11 -15.95 19.07
CA GLN A 544 -2.53 -16.92 20.01
C GLN A 544 -3.45 -18.11 20.30
N LEU A 545 -4.07 -18.68 19.25
CA LEU A 545 -4.93 -19.84 19.36
C LEU A 545 -4.08 -21.09 19.61
N GLY A 546 -4.40 -21.83 20.68
CA GLY A 546 -3.74 -23.10 20.99
C GLY A 546 -4.36 -24.29 20.26
N ASP A 547 -5.69 -24.32 20.16
CA ASP A 547 -6.45 -25.37 19.47
C ASP A 547 -6.52 -25.07 17.95
N ASP A 548 -6.67 -26.13 17.13
CA ASP A 548 -6.82 -25.99 15.67
C ASP A 548 -8.13 -25.25 15.32
N PRO A 549 -8.07 -24.01 14.81
CA PRO A 549 -9.28 -23.23 14.49
C PRO A 549 -10.00 -23.76 13.25
N LEU A 550 -9.36 -24.58 12.41
CA LEU A 550 -9.91 -25.02 11.14
C LEU A 550 -11.17 -25.87 11.31
N GLN A 551 -11.26 -26.66 12.38
CA GLN A 551 -12.46 -27.48 12.67
C GLN A 551 -13.73 -26.63 12.83
N SER A 552 -13.59 -25.38 13.29
CA SER A 552 -14.71 -24.46 13.47
C SER A 552 -15.00 -23.63 12.22
N LEU A 553 -14.02 -23.52 11.31
CA LEU A 553 -14.09 -22.67 10.11
C LEU A 553 -14.39 -23.46 8.83
N GLU A 554 -14.15 -24.78 8.81
CA GLU A 554 -14.25 -25.64 7.63
C GLU A 554 -15.65 -25.69 7.00
N ALA A 555 -16.69 -25.44 7.81
CA ALA A 555 -18.09 -25.46 7.40
C ALA A 555 -18.62 -24.09 6.89
N LEU A 556 -17.80 -23.04 6.90
CA LEU A 556 -18.24 -21.71 6.45
C LEU A 556 -18.51 -21.72 4.93
N PRO A 557 -19.76 -21.51 4.49
CA PRO A 557 -20.17 -21.85 3.13
C PRO A 557 -19.65 -20.86 2.08
N ASN A 558 -19.35 -19.62 2.45
CA ASN A 558 -18.99 -18.54 1.53
C ASN A 558 -17.55 -18.06 1.69
N LEU A 559 -16.75 -18.71 2.54
CA LEU A 559 -15.40 -18.26 2.85
C LEU A 559 -14.48 -18.44 1.63
N GLU A 560 -14.04 -17.34 1.04
CA GLU A 560 -13.15 -17.29 -0.12
C GLU A 560 -11.71 -16.95 0.27
N LEU A 561 -11.50 -16.20 1.37
CA LEU A 561 -10.18 -15.83 1.88
C LEU A 561 -10.04 -16.14 3.37
N LEU A 562 -9.00 -16.87 3.72
CA LEU A 562 -8.60 -17.14 5.10
C LEU A 562 -7.16 -16.70 5.31
N GLY A 563 -6.92 -15.88 6.34
CA GLY A 563 -5.59 -15.39 6.67
C GLY A 563 -5.24 -15.50 8.15
N PHE A 564 -4.07 -16.04 8.44
CA PHE A 564 -3.46 -16.11 9.76
C PHE A 564 -2.17 -15.31 9.79
N LEU A 565 -2.07 -14.37 10.73
CA LEU A 565 -0.87 -13.61 11.03
C LEU A 565 -0.54 -13.79 12.51
N GLN A 566 0.46 -14.61 12.84
CA GLN A 566 0.80 -14.94 14.23
C GLN A 566 -0.45 -15.37 15.04
N ALA A 567 -1.36 -16.09 14.38
CA ALA A 567 -2.68 -16.40 14.92
C ALA A 567 -2.71 -17.70 15.73
N TYR A 568 -1.79 -18.63 15.44
CA TYR A 568 -1.80 -19.98 15.94
C TYR A 568 -0.45 -20.32 16.60
N GLU A 569 -0.51 -20.92 17.79
CA GLU A 569 0.65 -21.32 18.60
C GLU A 569 0.85 -22.84 18.67
N GLY A 570 -0.11 -23.64 18.19
CA GLY A 570 0.04 -25.09 18.13
C GLY A 570 0.98 -25.57 17.02
N GLU A 571 1.17 -26.90 16.97
CA GLU A 571 2.19 -27.53 16.13
C GLU A 571 1.69 -28.02 14.76
N SER A 572 0.39 -28.26 14.61
CA SER A 572 -0.17 -28.89 13.40
C SER A 572 -1.52 -28.31 13.02
N LEU A 573 -1.70 -27.98 11.75
CA LEU A 573 -2.99 -27.61 11.18
C LEU A 573 -3.42 -28.66 10.14
N THR A 574 -4.68 -29.10 10.20
CA THR A 574 -5.22 -30.09 9.25
C THR A 574 -6.44 -29.55 8.52
N PHE A 575 -6.32 -29.42 7.20
CA PHE A 575 -7.45 -29.18 6.30
C PHE A 575 -8.09 -30.50 5.92
N LYS A 576 -9.28 -30.78 6.45
CA LYS A 576 -9.99 -32.03 6.24
C LYS A 576 -10.63 -32.13 4.86
N ALA A 577 -10.80 -33.36 4.39
CA ALA A 577 -11.54 -33.67 3.18
C ALA A 577 -12.97 -33.08 3.26
N GLY A 578 -13.40 -32.39 2.21
CA GLY A 578 -14.73 -31.73 2.18
C GLY A 578 -14.80 -30.39 2.93
N GLY A 579 -13.75 -29.97 3.63
CA GLY A 579 -13.68 -28.64 4.24
C GLY A 579 -13.41 -27.52 3.22
N PHE A 580 -13.85 -26.29 3.54
CA PHE A 580 -13.49 -25.07 2.82
C PHE A 580 -13.85 -25.07 1.32
N GLN A 581 -15.10 -25.41 1.00
CA GLN A 581 -15.59 -25.60 -0.37
C GLN A 581 -15.61 -24.36 -1.28
N ARG A 582 -15.31 -23.17 -0.77
CA ARG A 582 -15.22 -21.94 -1.59
C ARG A 582 -13.90 -21.18 -1.41
N LEU A 583 -12.96 -21.74 -0.63
CA LEU A 583 -11.72 -21.05 -0.33
C LEU A 583 -10.85 -20.96 -1.58
N LYS A 584 -10.46 -19.74 -1.94
CA LYS A 584 -9.60 -19.41 -3.08
C LYS A 584 -8.22 -18.94 -2.64
N VAL A 585 -8.15 -18.24 -1.51
CA VAL A 585 -6.91 -17.59 -1.05
C VAL A 585 -6.61 -17.96 0.40
N LEU A 586 -5.40 -18.48 0.64
CA LEU A 586 -4.92 -18.86 1.97
C LEU A 586 -3.63 -18.11 2.32
N TRP A 587 -3.64 -17.38 3.45
CA TRP A 587 -2.48 -16.68 3.99
C TRP A 587 -2.03 -17.28 5.33
N LEU A 588 -0.77 -17.69 5.41
CA LEU A 588 -0.14 -18.25 6.60
C LEU A 588 1.15 -17.48 6.91
N ARG A 589 1.09 -16.59 7.90
CA ARG A 589 2.18 -15.67 8.23
C ARG A 589 2.59 -15.78 9.69
N ARG A 590 3.89 -15.92 9.96
CA ARG A 590 4.49 -15.88 11.31
C ARG A 590 3.89 -16.90 12.28
N LEU A 591 3.58 -18.09 11.80
CA LEU A 591 3.06 -19.19 12.63
C LEU A 591 4.24 -19.89 13.32
N LYS A 592 4.74 -19.28 14.41
CA LYS A 592 6.01 -19.65 15.05
C LYS A 592 6.05 -21.09 15.59
N GLY A 593 4.90 -21.64 15.98
CA GLY A 593 4.80 -23.02 16.50
C GLY A 593 4.52 -24.07 15.43
N LEU A 594 4.08 -23.66 14.23
CA LEU A 594 3.60 -24.58 13.20
C LEU A 594 4.75 -25.41 12.63
N ARG A 595 4.70 -26.72 12.82
CA ARG A 595 5.66 -27.70 12.31
C ARG A 595 5.15 -28.45 11.08
N SER A 596 3.85 -28.74 11.07
CA SER A 596 3.24 -29.53 10.00
C SER A 596 1.93 -28.90 9.53
N LEU A 597 1.72 -28.95 8.21
CA LEU A 597 0.46 -28.57 7.57
C LEU A 597 0.00 -29.73 6.71
N THR A 598 -1.18 -30.28 7.02
CA THR A 598 -1.76 -31.41 6.29
C THR A 598 -2.99 -30.97 5.53
N MET A 599 -3.06 -31.33 4.26
CA MET A 599 -4.18 -31.12 3.35
C MET A 599 -4.67 -32.48 2.90
N GLU A 600 -5.80 -32.93 3.44
CA GLU A 600 -6.41 -34.20 3.02
C GLU A 600 -6.93 -34.10 1.58
N ASP A 601 -7.00 -35.24 0.88
CA ASP A 601 -7.55 -35.28 -0.47
C ASP A 601 -9.00 -34.80 -0.49
N GLY A 602 -9.32 -33.86 -1.39
CA GLY A 602 -10.62 -33.19 -1.44
C GLY A 602 -10.81 -32.01 -0.47
N ALA A 603 -9.77 -31.57 0.26
CA ALA A 603 -9.79 -30.31 0.99
C ALA A 603 -9.59 -29.11 0.04
N MET A 604 -10.30 -28.00 0.29
CA MET A 604 -10.15 -26.73 -0.45
C MET A 604 -10.11 -26.89 -1.98
N PRO A 605 -11.14 -27.51 -2.61
CA PRO A 605 -11.08 -27.90 -4.03
C PRO A 605 -10.92 -26.73 -5.01
N HIS A 606 -11.20 -25.50 -4.58
CA HIS A 606 -11.13 -24.28 -5.39
C HIS A 606 -9.98 -23.34 -5.00
N LEU A 607 -8.98 -23.83 -4.26
CA LEU A 607 -7.87 -23.00 -3.83
C LEU A 607 -6.99 -22.59 -5.03
N GLU A 608 -6.83 -21.29 -5.21
CA GLU A 608 -6.12 -20.65 -6.33
C GLU A 608 -4.78 -20.06 -5.87
N GLU A 609 -4.70 -19.55 -4.64
CA GLU A 609 -3.55 -18.82 -4.13
C GLU A 609 -3.16 -19.23 -2.70
N ILE A 610 -1.86 -19.47 -2.48
CA ILE A 610 -1.29 -19.72 -1.16
C ILE A 610 -0.09 -18.82 -0.90
N TYR A 611 -0.09 -18.22 0.29
CA TYR A 611 0.95 -17.35 0.78
C TYR A 611 1.51 -17.88 2.10
N PHE A 612 2.77 -18.28 2.09
CA PHE A 612 3.55 -18.55 3.29
C PHE A 612 4.55 -17.43 3.53
N HIS A 613 4.59 -16.92 4.76
CA HIS A 613 5.58 -15.93 5.15
C HIS A 613 6.08 -16.16 6.58
N ASN A 614 7.39 -16.34 6.77
CA ASN A 614 8.02 -16.44 8.10
C ASN A 614 7.44 -17.59 8.94
N CYS A 615 7.27 -18.77 8.35
CA CYS A 615 6.85 -20.00 9.06
C CYS A 615 8.06 -20.90 9.30
N LYS A 616 8.91 -20.50 10.25
CA LYS A 616 10.29 -21.02 10.42
C LYS A 616 10.43 -22.47 10.87
N LEU A 617 9.37 -23.08 11.42
CA LEU A 617 9.39 -24.48 11.87
C LEU A 617 8.73 -25.43 10.85
N VAL A 618 8.20 -24.89 9.75
CA VAL A 618 7.64 -25.67 8.65
C VAL A 618 8.81 -26.13 7.79
N ASP A 619 9.47 -27.19 8.25
CA ASP A 619 10.63 -27.80 7.60
C ASP A 619 10.23 -28.58 6.33
N GLU A 620 8.93 -28.78 6.10
CA GLU A 620 8.41 -29.54 4.96
C GLU A 620 7.27 -28.81 4.26
N LEU A 621 7.16 -28.96 2.94
CA LEU A 621 5.99 -28.47 2.22
C LEU A 621 4.72 -29.16 2.77
N PRO A 622 3.55 -28.49 2.72
CA PRO A 622 2.32 -29.07 3.23
C PRO A 622 2.05 -30.44 2.63
N LEU A 623 1.83 -31.43 3.50
CA LEU A 623 1.41 -32.76 3.13
C LEU A 623 0.13 -32.65 2.31
N GLY A 624 0.14 -33.19 1.09
CA GLY A 624 -1.04 -33.17 0.22
C GLY A 624 -1.23 -31.90 -0.63
N ILE A 625 -0.26 -30.98 -0.68
CA ILE A 625 -0.31 -29.80 -1.58
C ILE A 625 -0.54 -30.19 -3.06
N GLN A 626 -0.08 -31.38 -3.45
CA GLN A 626 -0.28 -31.96 -4.78
C GLN A 626 -1.76 -32.27 -5.12
N HIS A 627 -2.65 -32.33 -4.13
CA HIS A 627 -4.10 -32.50 -4.34
C HIS A 627 -4.78 -31.20 -4.78
N LEU A 628 -4.11 -30.05 -4.63
CA LEU A 628 -4.66 -28.74 -4.98
C LEU A 628 -4.54 -28.46 -6.48
N THR A 629 -5.40 -29.11 -7.26
CA THR A 629 -5.37 -29.07 -8.72
C THR A 629 -5.63 -27.68 -9.32
N ASN A 630 -6.27 -26.76 -8.58
CA ASN A 630 -6.58 -25.40 -9.03
C ASN A 630 -5.56 -24.34 -8.60
N LEU A 631 -4.48 -24.74 -7.92
CA LEU A 631 -3.48 -23.80 -7.41
C LEU A 631 -2.71 -23.12 -8.56
N GLN A 632 -2.83 -21.80 -8.67
CA GLN A 632 -2.21 -20.97 -9.71
C GLN A 632 -1.07 -20.09 -9.17
N PHE A 633 -1.16 -19.71 -7.90
CA PHE A 633 -0.23 -18.80 -7.25
C PHE A 633 0.34 -19.41 -5.97
N LEU A 634 1.67 -19.49 -5.88
CA LEU A 634 2.37 -19.93 -4.68
C LEU A 634 3.47 -18.93 -4.33
N ARG A 635 3.39 -18.38 -3.11
CA ARG A 635 4.41 -17.49 -2.55
C ARG A 635 4.97 -18.02 -1.25
N LEU A 636 6.29 -18.14 -1.20
CA LEU A 636 7.05 -18.65 -0.08
C LEU A 636 8.11 -17.61 0.32
N ASP A 637 7.88 -16.91 1.42
CA ASP A 637 8.78 -15.87 1.91
C ASP A 637 9.33 -16.25 3.30
N ASP A 638 10.64 -16.09 3.55
CA ASP A 638 11.24 -16.28 4.89
C ASP A 638 10.93 -17.67 5.49
N MET A 639 11.02 -18.70 4.65
CA MET A 639 10.85 -20.11 5.01
C MET A 639 12.21 -20.74 5.40
N PRO A 640 12.25 -21.82 6.19
CA PRO A 640 13.51 -22.42 6.63
C PRO A 640 14.35 -22.99 5.49
N ASP A 641 15.68 -22.95 5.65
CA ASP A 641 16.70 -23.27 4.63
C ASP A 641 16.60 -24.69 4.03
N LYS A 642 15.93 -25.62 4.72
CA LYS A 642 15.82 -27.04 4.36
C LYS A 642 14.37 -27.45 4.24
N LEU A 643 13.62 -26.79 3.37
CA LEU A 643 12.29 -27.25 2.97
C LEU A 643 12.41 -28.63 2.29
N THR A 644 12.16 -29.70 3.04
CA THR A 644 12.22 -31.09 2.59
C THR A 644 10.84 -31.66 2.30
N MET A 645 10.76 -32.83 1.66
CA MET A 645 9.49 -33.53 1.53
C MET A 645 9.07 -34.15 2.87
N PRO A 646 7.76 -34.22 3.14
CA PRO A 646 7.26 -35.09 4.19
C PRO A 646 7.59 -36.54 3.91
N LEU A 647 8.21 -37.19 4.90
CA LEU A 647 8.45 -38.62 4.90
C LEU A 647 7.10 -39.34 4.75
N GLN A 648 6.79 -39.82 3.55
CA GLN A 648 5.69 -40.75 3.35
C GLN A 648 6.03 -42.03 4.12
N VAL A 649 5.44 -42.20 5.30
CA VAL A 649 5.36 -43.51 5.95
C VAL A 649 4.44 -44.36 5.06
N GLN A 650 5.02 -45.41 4.47
CA GLN A 650 4.34 -46.40 3.63
C GLN A 650 3.15 -47.06 4.33
#